data_AF-A0A1Z5K8W4-F1
#
_entry.id   AF-A0A1Z5K8W4-F1
#
_cell.length_a   1.000
_cell.length_b   1.000
_cell.length_c   1.000
_cell.angle_alpha   90.00
_cell.angle_beta   90.00
_cell.angle_gamma   90.00
#
_symmetry.space_group_name_H-M   'P 1'
#
loop_
_entity.id
_entity.type
_entity.pdbx_description
1 polymer ?
#
loop_
_entity_poly.entity_id
_entity_poly.type
_entity_poly.pdbx_seq_one_letter_code
_entity_poly.pdbx_strand_id
1 'polypeptide(L)'
;MERKIEDSAKLPEEEKKESEHAETSSFGRSEKHDNENRPLSSNNTERKTRATTQNSSSKRTVSSKLLYWIGFLLRFVFLDIAIALVFALSLTTIYLGRFTDEYLLPAGKLMTWNSQRAARELTYFHRYCDEEDQSTHNAADLLVDSNAEDATQVMLTHGAAMFPNLLSEETATELRDFILEQNKKNENMIYVIENTNRWSFYLTVDQHPSVSKALHELLNTNPLLIESLEKITGPNPAVIELTTITSAYGAVDQHWHQDVVPENNGAKYSRNFVPSYSLFIPLQNTTAAMGATGLCPGTTMCADGCGTFCAETGFRLSQATPEGNWPVGWGALVNQQTTHMGAGHTDPQGPHRVVMVITFAPHPRFGPRELETRMIGMGGSYSLHWSQWGHTLRDFSNPQRYMRQPWRTLRSLGLYKPSGTDWGWDFVSQTLQRVMNGDVGYYLDDLVEFVEKGGFPFLPQYLQGQLPPGEIRSARAGWLQILESTIEKLHGFARLAYTRYLIVATVLIVITALCGEKPFARSVAMAMRIGIVHLFIFSLSWWAWNTMESGSWALNVRRSAAFRVPIGPHPMYPDIPASIPLNDDVLILNEMKSSYMASFNDVLEVMHPGNKYFNDLIDTSSKGYQSLPNILQERLRTSIVDSLYGDQRRILTKNAGGNWAEVDRNHAIWYCHKQLAVRSNDLVELSMNYLDHALMETRFGYFRHTVMHQKHIPMFLMKLQSDLLRLSPHPKAHPKEEQPSNTFLARSGLPKPPTLNNESYRWQESSPLMSLREAEDPFPGAWSAEGDEVEALYASDSREWYKGTIIRASSDRLTWTVRFDDGDVVNNVCAQCVRPFVPYQQGERVEVRISDSAFAAGHVAAVKDGSYDVTLEDGSIVSGASSAEMRRVDDVSNEEEDDDVIIEPGDRVMAMFPGLPKKWFPGVIEEQNEDGSFAIQYDDGDYAPRVDPRHVRLL
;
A
#
# COMPACT_ATOMS: atom_id res chain seq x y z
N MET A 1 -5.78 15.55 35.63
CA MET A 1 -6.21 16.16 36.92
C MET A 1 -7.49 15.45 37.33
N GLU A 2 -7.50 14.82 38.50
CA GLU A 2 -8.49 13.79 38.82
C GLU A 2 -9.78 14.35 39.44
N ARG A 3 -10.89 13.61 39.27
CA ARG A 3 -11.69 13.06 40.39
C ARG A 3 -12.74 12.06 39.91
N LYS A 4 -12.57 10.79 40.28
CA LYS A 4 -13.70 9.86 40.46
C LYS A 4 -14.54 10.31 41.66
N ILE A 5 -15.84 9.99 41.64
CA ILE A 5 -16.58 9.53 42.83
C ILE A 5 -17.44 8.34 42.38
N GLU A 6 -17.10 7.16 42.89
CA GLU A 6 -17.96 5.96 42.96
C GLU A 6 -18.71 6.04 44.33
N ASP A 7 -19.66 5.20 44.74
CA ASP A 7 -20.00 3.83 44.34
C ASP A 7 -21.38 3.40 44.92
N SER A 8 -21.97 2.33 44.38
CA SER A 8 -22.82 1.33 45.09
C SER A 8 -24.18 1.75 45.74
N ALA A 9 -25.05 0.84 46.20
CA ALA A 9 -25.59 -0.40 45.62
C ALA A 9 -26.79 -0.96 46.44
N LYS A 10 -27.53 -1.92 45.85
CA LYS A 10 -28.42 -2.95 46.44
C LYS A 10 -29.89 -2.61 46.82
N LEU A 11 -30.71 -3.65 46.61
CA LEU A 11 -32.15 -3.82 46.90
C LEU A 11 -32.38 -4.29 48.36
N PRO A 12 -33.65 -4.45 48.81
CA PRO A 12 -34.24 -5.80 48.82
C PRO A 12 -35.76 -5.90 48.46
N GLU A 13 -36.26 -7.14 48.42
CA GLU A 13 -37.64 -7.63 48.23
C GLU A 13 -38.51 -7.54 49.53
N GLU A 14 -39.81 -7.84 49.62
CA GLU A 14 -40.85 -8.39 48.69
C GLU A 14 -42.06 -7.37 48.59
N GLU A 15 -43.29 -7.62 48.09
CA GLU A 15 -44.07 -8.86 47.86
C GLU A 15 -44.98 -8.77 46.61
N LYS A 16 -46.07 -9.56 46.58
CA LYS A 16 -46.93 -9.90 45.43
C LYS A 16 -48.21 -9.07 45.37
N LYS A 17 -48.67 -8.74 44.15
CA LYS A 17 -49.98 -9.20 43.64
C LYS A 17 -50.16 -9.01 42.12
N GLU A 18 -51.16 -9.69 41.57
CA GLU A 18 -51.16 -10.22 40.20
C GLU A 18 -52.04 -9.48 39.18
N SER A 19 -51.82 -9.84 37.91
CA SER A 19 -52.72 -9.75 36.73
C SER A 19 -52.90 -8.40 35.99
N GLU A 20 -53.10 -8.38 34.67
CA GLU A 20 -52.39 -9.10 33.59
C GLU A 20 -52.69 -8.50 32.19
N HIS A 21 -51.95 -8.97 31.19
CA HIS A 21 -52.18 -9.06 29.72
C HIS A 21 -53.58 -8.76 29.10
N ALA A 22 -53.71 -8.48 27.79
CA ALA A 22 -52.80 -8.06 26.71
C ALA A 22 -53.64 -7.70 25.45
N GLU A 23 -53.09 -6.99 24.47
CA GLU A 23 -53.76 -6.75 23.18
C GLU A 23 -53.42 -7.81 22.13
N THR A 24 -54.42 -8.59 21.69
CA THR A 24 -54.29 -9.55 20.58
C THR A 24 -55.25 -9.26 19.43
N SER A 25 -54.68 -8.90 18.28
CA SER A 25 -55.07 -9.24 16.91
C SER A 25 -56.49 -9.77 16.57
N SER A 26 -57.13 -9.04 15.62
CA SER A 26 -57.74 -9.55 14.37
C SER A 26 -59.23 -9.95 14.25
N PHE A 27 -59.74 -9.80 13.01
CA PHE A 27 -60.96 -10.36 12.37
C PHE A 27 -62.36 -10.17 13.00
N GLY A 28 -63.37 -9.72 12.23
CA GLY A 28 -64.77 -9.76 12.71
C GLY A 28 -65.90 -9.04 11.93
N ARG A 29 -66.10 -9.35 10.65
CA ARG A 29 -67.31 -9.18 9.79
C ARG A 29 -68.69 -8.79 10.43
N SER A 30 -69.45 -7.94 9.69
CA SER A 30 -70.94 -7.94 9.49
C SER A 30 -71.85 -6.91 10.19
N GLU A 31 -72.79 -6.33 9.41
CA GLU A 31 -74.23 -6.00 9.63
C GLU A 31 -74.82 -5.69 11.05
N LYS A 32 -75.86 -4.86 11.29
CA LYS A 32 -76.92 -4.25 10.41
C LYS A 32 -77.76 -3.16 11.14
N HIS A 33 -78.73 -2.61 10.39
CA HIS A 33 -80.05 -2.09 10.81
C HIS A 33 -80.24 -0.67 11.39
N ASP A 34 -80.99 0.14 10.62
CA ASP A 34 -81.77 1.30 11.05
C ASP A 34 -83.02 0.92 11.86
N ASN A 35 -83.70 1.91 12.44
CA ASN A 35 -85.08 1.78 12.96
C ASN A 35 -85.91 3.05 12.68
N GLU A 36 -87.22 2.91 12.45
CA GLU A 36 -88.10 3.98 11.93
C GLU A 36 -88.75 4.86 13.02
N ASN A 37 -89.24 6.06 12.63
CA ASN A 37 -90.67 6.38 12.85
C ASN A 37 -91.24 7.54 11.99
N ARG A 38 -92.57 7.65 11.99
CA ARG A 38 -93.48 8.47 11.13
C ARG A 38 -94.00 9.74 11.89
N PRO A 39 -94.87 10.67 11.36
CA PRO A 39 -95.97 10.46 10.36
C PRO A 39 -96.48 11.60 9.42
N LEU A 40 -97.27 11.17 8.41
CA LEU A 40 -98.53 11.73 7.83
C LEU A 40 -98.69 13.19 7.29
N SER A 41 -98.91 13.30 5.96
CA SER A 41 -100.14 13.80 5.26
C SER A 41 -99.95 13.66 3.74
N SER A 42 -100.81 12.96 2.96
CA SER A 42 -102.09 13.37 2.31
C SER A 42 -101.93 14.45 1.20
N ASN A 43 -102.61 14.41 0.03
CA ASN A 43 -103.59 13.45 -0.52
C ASN A 43 -103.73 13.57 -2.07
N ASN A 44 -104.42 12.61 -2.73
CA ASN A 44 -105.00 12.68 -4.12
C ASN A 44 -104.01 12.78 -5.33
N THR A 45 -104.29 12.45 -6.61
CA THR A 45 -105.30 11.69 -7.41
C THR A 45 -104.74 11.55 -8.87
N GLU A 46 -105.15 10.70 -9.84
CA GLU A 46 -106.17 9.63 -9.99
C GLU A 46 -105.59 8.53 -10.95
N ARG A 47 -106.45 7.79 -11.69
CA ARG A 47 -106.30 7.09 -13.01
C ARG A 47 -104.91 6.63 -13.51
N LYS A 48 -104.65 5.42 -14.02
CA LYS A 48 -105.39 4.25 -14.59
C LYS A 48 -104.80 3.90 -15.97
N THR A 49 -104.54 2.60 -16.13
CA THR A 49 -104.62 1.77 -17.37
C THR A 49 -103.59 1.86 -18.51
N ARG A 50 -103.02 0.65 -18.76
CA ARG A 50 -102.67 -0.01 -20.04
C ARG A 50 -101.40 0.40 -20.81
N ALA A 51 -100.45 -0.56 -20.80
CA ALA A 51 -99.82 -1.22 -21.97
C ALA A 51 -98.97 -0.38 -22.96
N THR A 52 -97.91 -0.89 -23.59
CA THR A 52 -97.41 -2.28 -23.69
C THR A 52 -95.86 -2.29 -23.78
N THR A 53 -95.27 -3.47 -23.63
CA THR A 53 -93.85 -3.83 -23.86
C THR A 53 -93.11 -3.07 -24.98
N GLN A 54 -91.85 -2.70 -24.72
CA GLN A 54 -90.69 -3.28 -25.43
C GLN A 54 -89.35 -3.03 -24.71
N ASN A 55 -88.30 -3.75 -25.13
CA ASN A 55 -87.00 -3.85 -24.47
C ASN A 55 -86.20 -2.54 -24.47
N SER A 56 -85.39 -2.34 -23.41
CA SER A 56 -84.14 -1.57 -23.49
C SER A 56 -83.00 -2.38 -22.86
N SER A 57 -81.80 -2.33 -23.47
CA SER A 57 -80.63 -3.07 -23.00
C SER A 57 -79.82 -2.24 -22.00
N SER A 58 -79.54 -2.81 -20.83
CA SER A 58 -78.75 -2.14 -19.79
C SER A 58 -77.28 -2.05 -20.19
N LYS A 59 -76.83 -0.87 -20.62
CA LYS A 59 -75.41 -0.52 -20.69
C LYS A 59 -75.04 0.38 -19.50
N ARG A 60 -74.29 -0.17 -18.54
CA ARG A 60 -73.67 0.61 -17.46
C ARG A 60 -72.67 1.61 -18.05
N THR A 61 -72.93 2.90 -17.88
CA THR A 61 -71.99 3.97 -18.23
C THR A 61 -70.95 4.15 -17.13
N VAL A 62 -69.66 4.15 -17.50
CA VAL A 62 -68.56 4.42 -16.57
C VAL A 62 -68.48 5.92 -16.29
N SER A 63 -68.20 6.30 -15.04
CA SER A 63 -68.06 7.72 -14.65
C SER A 63 -66.95 8.43 -15.44
N SER A 64 -67.28 9.55 -16.08
CA SER A 64 -66.33 10.34 -16.86
C SER A 64 -65.15 10.87 -16.04
N LYS A 65 -65.35 11.13 -14.74
CA LYS A 65 -64.26 11.50 -13.81
C LYS A 65 -63.26 10.35 -13.62
N LEU A 66 -63.73 9.11 -13.58
CA LEU A 66 -62.86 7.92 -13.46
C LEU A 66 -62.06 7.71 -14.75
N LEU A 67 -62.71 7.82 -15.91
CA LEU A 67 -62.03 7.75 -17.21
C LEU A 67 -60.98 8.87 -17.39
N TYR A 68 -61.27 10.10 -16.93
CA TYR A 68 -60.29 11.18 -16.91
C TYR A 68 -59.08 10.87 -16.01
N TRP A 69 -59.31 10.37 -14.79
CA TRP A 69 -58.21 9.99 -13.89
C TRP A 69 -57.38 8.82 -14.41
N ILE A 70 -58.01 7.81 -15.01
CA ILE A 70 -57.31 6.70 -15.68
C ILE A 70 -56.47 7.23 -16.86
N GLY A 71 -57.04 8.07 -17.73
CA GLY A 71 -56.32 8.67 -18.84
C GLY A 71 -55.16 9.57 -18.39
N PHE A 72 -55.33 10.32 -17.31
CA PHE A 72 -54.26 11.11 -16.69
C PHE A 72 -53.15 10.22 -16.11
N LEU A 73 -53.50 9.17 -15.36
CA LEU A 73 -52.53 8.25 -14.76
C LEU A 73 -51.73 7.49 -15.83
N LEU A 74 -52.41 6.95 -16.85
CA LEU A 74 -51.77 6.28 -17.99
C LEU A 74 -50.81 7.23 -18.71
N ARG A 75 -51.22 8.48 -18.99
CA ARG A 75 -50.33 9.45 -19.65
C ARG A 75 -49.15 9.85 -18.77
N PHE A 76 -49.38 10.03 -17.47
CA PHE A 76 -48.33 10.38 -16.52
C PHE A 76 -47.25 9.28 -16.47
N VAL A 77 -47.67 8.01 -16.39
CA VAL A 77 -46.76 6.85 -16.35
C VAL A 77 -46.06 6.60 -17.70
N PHE A 78 -46.81 6.54 -18.80
CA PHE A 78 -46.27 6.12 -20.10
C PHE A 78 -45.67 7.24 -20.96
N LEU A 79 -45.88 8.51 -20.63
CA LEU A 79 -45.33 9.65 -21.37
C LEU A 79 -44.55 10.61 -20.46
N ASP A 80 -45.19 11.18 -19.45
CA ASP A 80 -44.56 12.27 -18.67
C ASP A 80 -43.37 11.76 -17.83
N ILE A 81 -43.47 10.58 -17.21
CA ILE A 81 -42.33 9.87 -16.56
C ILE A 81 -41.33 9.36 -17.59
N ALA A 82 -41.78 8.80 -18.71
CA ALA A 82 -40.88 8.23 -19.73
C ALA A 82 -39.92 9.29 -20.32
N ILE A 83 -40.43 10.47 -20.68
CA ILE A 83 -39.60 11.59 -21.15
C ILE A 83 -38.63 12.04 -20.04
N ALA A 84 -39.10 12.14 -18.80
CA ALA A 84 -38.27 12.55 -17.66
C ALA A 84 -37.11 11.59 -17.38
N LEU A 85 -37.35 10.27 -17.43
CA LEU A 85 -36.31 9.24 -17.29
C LEU A 85 -35.30 9.28 -18.43
N VAL A 86 -35.75 9.43 -19.67
CA VAL A 86 -34.84 9.51 -20.84
C VAL A 86 -34.05 10.83 -20.83
N PHE A 87 -34.63 11.94 -20.35
CA PHE A 87 -33.91 13.19 -20.13
C PHE A 87 -32.84 13.03 -19.04
N ALA A 88 -33.19 12.45 -17.90
CA ALA A 88 -32.24 12.16 -16.82
C ALA A 88 -31.08 11.27 -17.32
N LEU A 89 -31.37 10.22 -18.09
CA LEU A 89 -30.35 9.38 -18.73
C LEU A 89 -29.45 10.17 -19.70
N SER A 90 -30.01 11.11 -20.47
CA SER A 90 -29.24 11.97 -21.37
C SER A 90 -28.31 12.92 -20.59
N LEU A 91 -28.74 13.47 -19.45
CA LEU A 91 -27.89 14.27 -18.57
C LEU A 91 -26.82 13.41 -17.89
N THR A 92 -27.19 12.26 -17.33
CA THR A 92 -26.25 11.34 -16.67
C THR A 92 -25.15 10.88 -17.61
N THR A 93 -25.45 10.58 -18.88
CA THR A 93 -24.40 10.22 -19.87
C THR A 93 -23.51 11.40 -20.26
N ILE A 94 -24.03 12.64 -20.31
CA ILE A 94 -23.21 13.85 -20.50
C ILE A 94 -22.27 14.08 -19.32
N TYR A 95 -22.78 13.99 -18.09
CA TYR A 95 -21.98 14.17 -16.88
C TYR A 95 -20.99 13.02 -16.67
N LEU A 96 -21.32 11.79 -17.06
CA LEU A 96 -20.40 10.65 -17.04
C LEU A 96 -19.24 10.85 -18.03
N GLY A 97 -19.51 11.32 -19.25
CA GLY A 97 -18.46 11.69 -20.21
C GLY A 97 -17.51 12.75 -19.64
N ARG A 98 -18.05 13.89 -19.17
CA ARG A 98 -17.22 14.93 -18.52
C ARG A 98 -16.48 14.42 -17.28
N PHE A 99 -17.06 13.52 -16.50
CA PHE A 99 -16.39 12.92 -15.33
C PHE A 99 -15.20 12.06 -15.76
N THR A 100 -15.36 11.25 -16.80
CA THR A 100 -14.28 10.44 -17.38
C THR A 100 -13.16 11.32 -17.93
N ASP A 101 -13.49 12.35 -18.71
CA ASP A 101 -12.51 13.23 -19.37
C ASP A 101 -11.77 14.15 -18.39
N GLU A 102 -12.49 14.79 -17.46
CA GLU A 102 -11.93 15.81 -16.56
C GLU A 102 -11.32 15.25 -15.26
N TYR A 103 -11.67 14.02 -14.88
CA TYR A 103 -11.24 13.44 -13.61
C TYR A 103 -10.73 12.00 -13.69
N LEU A 104 -11.49 11.06 -14.28
CA LEU A 104 -11.09 9.64 -14.27
C LEU A 104 -9.80 9.38 -15.05
N LEU A 105 -9.72 9.82 -16.31
CA LEU A 105 -8.54 9.65 -17.15
C LEU A 105 -7.32 10.45 -16.63
N PRO A 106 -7.46 11.70 -16.13
CA PRO A 106 -6.40 12.40 -15.41
C PRO A 106 -5.92 11.68 -14.14
N ALA A 107 -6.82 11.17 -13.30
CA ALA A 107 -6.45 10.43 -12.09
C ALA A 107 -5.69 9.14 -12.44
N GLY A 108 -6.16 8.38 -13.43
CA GLY A 108 -5.49 7.15 -13.88
C GLY A 108 -4.09 7.38 -14.43
N LYS A 109 -3.85 8.53 -15.08
CA LYS A 109 -2.51 8.94 -15.53
C LYS A 109 -1.57 9.23 -14.36
N LEU A 110 -2.08 9.68 -13.22
CA LEU A 110 -1.32 9.88 -11.97
C LEU A 110 -1.13 8.58 -11.18
N MET A 111 -2.09 7.65 -11.25
CA MET A 111 -1.98 6.28 -10.72
C MET A 111 -1.06 5.36 -11.53
N THR A 112 -0.55 5.82 -12.67
CA THR A 112 0.35 5.01 -13.51
C THR A 112 1.68 4.75 -12.79
N TRP A 113 2.02 3.47 -12.67
CA TRP A 113 3.29 2.94 -12.21
C TRP A 113 4.14 2.51 -13.42
N ASN A 114 5.46 2.73 -13.36
CA ASN A 114 6.41 2.35 -14.41
C ASN A 114 7.85 2.39 -13.87
N SER A 115 8.82 1.85 -14.62
CA SER A 115 10.24 1.81 -14.25
C SER A 115 10.84 3.19 -13.94
N GLN A 116 10.51 4.23 -14.71
CA GLN A 116 10.99 5.60 -14.47
C GLN A 116 10.49 6.21 -13.16
N ARG A 117 9.34 5.74 -12.65
CA ARG A 117 8.79 6.11 -11.34
C ARG A 117 9.39 5.26 -10.24
N ALA A 118 9.45 3.94 -10.44
CA ALA A 118 10.06 2.99 -9.50
C ALA A 118 11.50 3.39 -9.13
N ALA A 119 12.33 3.70 -10.13
CA ALA A 119 13.74 4.07 -9.97
C ALA A 119 13.99 5.37 -9.16
N ARG A 120 12.95 6.16 -8.84
CA ARG A 120 13.05 7.39 -8.03
C ARG A 120 12.60 7.20 -6.58
N GLU A 121 11.94 6.08 -6.30
CA GLU A 121 11.16 5.86 -5.08
C GLU A 121 11.62 4.63 -4.29
N LEU A 122 12.79 4.08 -4.65
CA LEU A 122 13.42 2.95 -3.96
C LEU A 122 13.81 3.34 -2.53
N THR A 123 13.30 2.60 -1.56
CA THR A 123 13.74 2.68 -0.17
C THR A 123 15.08 1.96 0.04
N TYR A 124 15.62 2.03 1.26
CA TYR A 124 16.74 1.16 1.70
C TYR A 124 16.47 -0.32 1.41
N PHE A 125 15.22 -0.75 1.58
CA PHE A 125 14.77 -2.13 1.55
C PHE A 125 14.68 -2.72 0.13
N HIS A 126 15.19 -2.03 -0.89
CA HIS A 126 15.51 -2.67 -2.16
C HIS A 126 16.83 -3.46 -2.07
N ARG A 127 16.75 -4.62 -1.42
CA ARG A 127 17.80 -5.63 -1.34
C ARG A 127 17.22 -7.04 -1.50
N TYR A 128 18.07 -7.98 -1.93
CA TYR A 128 17.82 -9.40 -1.80
C TYR A 128 17.97 -9.78 -0.31
N CYS A 129 17.09 -10.60 0.22
CA CYS A 129 17.19 -11.10 1.60
C CYS A 129 17.71 -12.54 1.68
N ASP A 130 18.29 -12.88 2.81
CA ASP A 130 18.78 -14.22 3.15
C ASP A 130 18.35 -14.61 4.59
N GLU A 131 18.90 -15.69 5.15
CA GLU A 131 18.48 -16.22 6.45
C GLU A 131 18.70 -15.22 7.60
N GLU A 132 19.63 -14.27 7.48
CA GLU A 132 19.87 -13.23 8.50
C GLU A 132 18.71 -12.22 8.62
N ASP A 133 17.88 -12.07 7.58
CA ASP A 133 16.64 -11.28 7.61
C ASP A 133 15.49 -11.99 8.37
N GLN A 134 15.65 -13.27 8.76
CA GLN A 134 14.61 -14.00 9.50
C GLN A 134 14.61 -13.66 10.99
N SER A 135 13.65 -12.84 11.42
CA SER A 135 13.61 -12.32 12.80
C SER A 135 13.24 -13.34 13.89
N THR A 136 12.78 -14.55 13.52
CA THR A 136 12.71 -15.72 14.42
C THR A 136 12.42 -17.02 13.65
N HIS A 137 12.93 -18.15 14.16
CA HIS A 137 12.59 -19.51 13.73
C HIS A 137 11.58 -20.21 14.67
N ASN A 138 11.13 -19.53 15.74
CA ASN A 138 10.19 -20.09 16.71
C ASN A 138 8.78 -19.51 16.53
N ALA A 139 7.82 -20.39 16.25
CA ALA A 139 6.42 -20.00 16.05
C ALA A 139 5.76 -19.40 17.30
N ALA A 140 6.24 -19.74 18.51
CA ALA A 140 5.70 -19.20 19.76
C ALA A 140 6.05 -17.72 19.99
N ASP A 141 7.10 -17.20 19.37
CA ASP A 141 7.51 -15.78 19.50
C ASP A 141 6.50 -14.82 18.84
N LEU A 142 5.61 -15.35 17.97
CA LEU A 142 4.52 -14.59 17.38
C LEU A 142 3.29 -14.45 18.31
N LEU A 143 3.24 -15.15 19.45
CA LEU A 143 2.09 -15.14 20.34
C LEU A 143 1.93 -13.78 21.04
N VAL A 144 0.71 -13.24 20.99
CA VAL A 144 0.33 -12.05 21.77
C VAL A 144 -0.44 -12.47 23.02
N ASP A 145 0.19 -12.34 24.18
CA ASP A 145 -0.38 -12.63 25.52
C ASP A 145 -0.65 -11.35 26.37
N SER A 146 -0.21 -10.20 25.85
CA SER A 146 0.13 -8.99 26.60
C SER A 146 -0.66 -7.77 26.09
N ASN A 147 -0.10 -6.55 26.12
CA ASN A 147 -0.85 -5.33 25.82
C ASN A 147 -0.67 -4.86 24.35
N ALA A 148 -1.36 -3.79 23.96
CA ALA A 148 -1.36 -3.29 22.59
C ALA A 148 -0.06 -2.58 22.15
N GLU A 149 0.83 -2.18 23.05
CA GLU A 149 2.22 -1.79 22.72
C GLU A 149 3.02 -3.05 22.36
N ASP A 150 3.01 -4.07 23.21
CA ASP A 150 3.76 -5.31 23.00
C ASP A 150 3.31 -6.04 21.73
N ALA A 151 1.99 -6.14 21.51
CA ALA A 151 1.40 -6.68 20.28
C ALA A 151 1.82 -5.91 19.01
N THR A 152 1.98 -4.58 19.14
CA THR A 152 2.48 -3.73 18.05
C THR A 152 3.96 -4.01 17.80
N GLN A 153 4.77 -4.19 18.85
CA GLN A 153 6.19 -4.48 18.74
C GLN A 153 6.45 -5.87 18.12
N VAL A 154 5.71 -6.91 18.52
CA VAL A 154 5.75 -8.23 17.87
C VAL A 154 5.44 -8.08 16.38
N MET A 155 4.35 -7.40 16.04
CA MET A 155 3.94 -7.20 14.65
C MET A 155 4.95 -6.39 13.81
N LEU A 156 5.59 -5.38 14.41
CA LEU A 156 6.61 -4.55 13.76
C LEU A 156 8.01 -5.17 13.75
N THR A 157 8.28 -6.23 14.52
CA THR A 157 9.56 -6.97 14.50
C THR A 157 9.48 -8.19 13.57
N HIS A 158 8.35 -8.90 13.60
CA HIS A 158 8.19 -10.19 12.93
C HIS A 158 7.39 -10.12 11.63
N GLY A 159 6.68 -9.01 11.37
CA GLY A 159 5.80 -8.92 10.22
C GLY A 159 4.52 -9.75 10.35
N ALA A 160 4.33 -10.40 11.49
CA ALA A 160 3.19 -11.22 11.85
C ALA A 160 3.02 -11.23 13.37
N ALA A 161 1.78 -11.40 13.84
CA ALA A 161 1.42 -11.53 15.24
C ALA A 161 0.17 -12.42 15.37
N MET A 162 0.16 -13.35 16.33
CA MET A 162 -0.95 -14.29 16.54
C MET A 162 -1.72 -13.97 17.82
N PHE A 163 -2.99 -13.59 17.63
CA PHE A 163 -3.92 -13.19 18.66
C PHE A 163 -4.84 -14.38 19.05
N PRO A 164 -4.88 -14.80 20.32
CA PRO A 164 -5.73 -15.88 20.76
C PRO A 164 -7.21 -15.47 20.85
N ASN A 165 -8.11 -16.43 20.65
CA ASN A 165 -9.55 -16.36 20.98
C ASN A 165 -10.34 -15.17 20.36
N LEU A 166 -10.04 -14.76 19.13
CA LEU A 166 -10.76 -13.66 18.45
C LEU A 166 -12.22 -13.98 18.12
N LEU A 167 -12.54 -15.25 17.89
CA LEU A 167 -13.89 -15.78 17.70
C LEU A 167 -14.12 -16.96 18.64
N SER A 168 -15.32 -17.04 19.21
CA SER A 168 -15.83 -18.23 19.89
C SER A 168 -16.02 -19.41 18.92
N GLU A 169 -15.87 -20.63 19.46
CA GLU A 169 -16.05 -21.88 18.72
C GLU A 169 -17.47 -22.00 18.10
N GLU A 170 -18.49 -21.45 18.77
CA GLU A 170 -19.87 -21.36 18.26
C GLU A 170 -19.94 -20.53 16.97
N THR A 171 -19.46 -19.28 17.01
CA THR A 171 -19.47 -18.38 15.85
C THR A 171 -18.57 -18.88 14.72
N ALA A 172 -17.40 -19.44 15.04
CA ALA A 172 -16.52 -20.05 14.06
C ALA A 172 -17.19 -21.22 13.34
N THR A 173 -17.88 -22.10 14.08
CA THR A 173 -18.59 -23.27 13.52
C THR A 173 -19.78 -22.84 12.64
N GLU A 174 -20.62 -21.90 13.11
CA GLU A 174 -21.74 -21.36 12.32
C GLU A 174 -21.30 -20.66 11.01
N LEU A 175 -20.12 -20.04 11.01
CA LEU A 175 -19.55 -19.44 9.81
C LEU A 175 -18.98 -20.52 8.88
N ARG A 176 -18.28 -21.50 9.45
CA ARG A 176 -17.67 -22.62 8.73
C ARG A 176 -18.69 -23.46 7.96
N ASP A 177 -19.78 -23.86 8.60
CA ASP A 177 -20.77 -24.72 7.97
C ASP A 177 -21.49 -24.01 6.82
N PHE A 178 -21.81 -22.72 6.98
CA PHE A 178 -22.31 -21.86 5.90
C PHE A 178 -21.34 -21.81 4.71
N ILE A 179 -20.03 -21.67 4.95
CA ILE A 179 -19.00 -21.66 3.91
C ILE A 179 -18.90 -23.01 3.21
N LEU A 180 -18.92 -24.11 3.95
CA LEU A 180 -18.92 -25.47 3.39
C LEU A 180 -20.19 -25.76 2.57
N GLU A 181 -21.32 -25.10 2.84
CA GLU A 181 -22.49 -25.11 1.96
C GLU A 181 -22.32 -24.27 0.68
N GLN A 182 -21.61 -23.14 0.73
CA GLN A 182 -21.35 -22.34 -0.48
C GLN A 182 -20.36 -23.06 -1.41
N ASN A 183 -19.33 -23.71 -0.87
CA ASN A 183 -18.36 -24.50 -1.64
C ASN A 183 -19.04 -25.55 -2.53
N LYS A 184 -20.11 -26.19 -2.04
CA LYS A 184 -20.89 -27.21 -2.80
C LYS A 184 -21.60 -26.64 -4.04
N LYS A 185 -21.80 -25.32 -4.12
CA LYS A 185 -22.41 -24.65 -5.30
C LYS A 185 -21.42 -24.40 -6.42
N ASN A 186 -20.14 -24.20 -6.08
CA ASN A 186 -19.08 -23.80 -7.00
C ASN A 186 -19.37 -22.50 -7.78
N GLU A 187 -20.12 -21.57 -7.17
CA GLU A 187 -20.51 -20.27 -7.74
C GLU A 187 -19.59 -19.15 -7.21
N ASN A 188 -19.26 -18.17 -8.06
CA ASN A 188 -18.45 -16.98 -7.72
C ASN A 188 -17.08 -17.29 -7.09
N MET A 189 -16.48 -18.43 -7.46
CA MET A 189 -15.15 -18.81 -7.00
C MET A 189 -14.08 -17.85 -7.54
N ILE A 190 -13.18 -17.40 -6.68
CA ILE A 190 -11.98 -16.62 -7.03
C ILE A 190 -10.78 -17.55 -7.21
N TYR A 191 -9.80 -17.11 -8.01
CA TYR A 191 -8.55 -17.84 -8.18
C TYR A 191 -7.71 -17.81 -6.89
N VAL A 192 -7.04 -18.92 -6.60
CA VAL A 192 -6.04 -19.07 -5.54
C VAL A 192 -4.84 -19.83 -6.11
N ILE A 193 -3.63 -19.45 -5.70
CA ILE A 193 -2.39 -20.16 -6.05
C ILE A 193 -2.52 -21.65 -5.70
N GLU A 194 -2.12 -22.54 -6.60
CA GLU A 194 -2.33 -23.99 -6.49
C GLU A 194 -3.78 -24.38 -6.14
N ASN A 195 -4.73 -24.05 -7.02
CA ASN A 195 -6.17 -24.20 -6.76
C ASN A 195 -6.67 -25.67 -6.66
N THR A 196 -5.79 -26.66 -6.79
CA THR A 196 -6.13 -28.09 -6.68
C THR A 196 -6.69 -28.41 -5.29
N ASN A 197 -7.92 -28.95 -5.24
CA ASN A 197 -8.70 -29.20 -4.02
C ASN A 197 -8.82 -28.00 -3.07
N ARG A 198 -8.81 -26.78 -3.65
CA ARG A 198 -9.10 -25.52 -2.97
C ARG A 198 -10.37 -24.87 -3.51
N TRP A 199 -11.02 -24.09 -2.65
CA TRP A 199 -12.15 -23.23 -3.00
C TRP A 199 -11.97 -21.90 -2.27
N SER A 200 -12.30 -20.79 -2.93
CA SER A 200 -12.31 -19.48 -2.29
C SER A 200 -13.34 -18.58 -2.94
N PHE A 201 -13.95 -17.70 -2.15
CA PHE A 201 -14.89 -16.70 -2.61
C PHE A 201 -14.94 -15.52 -1.62
N TYR A 202 -15.47 -14.39 -2.09
CA TYR A 202 -15.72 -13.20 -1.26
C TYR A 202 -16.93 -13.40 -0.35
N LEU A 203 -16.83 -12.98 0.91
CA LEU A 203 -17.99 -12.89 1.80
C LEU A 203 -18.67 -11.53 1.65
N THR A 204 -20.01 -11.48 1.67
CA THR A 204 -20.73 -10.22 1.87
C THR A 204 -21.39 -10.14 3.25
N VAL A 205 -21.37 -8.95 3.85
CA VAL A 205 -21.90 -8.70 5.19
C VAL A 205 -23.39 -9.07 5.35
N ASP A 206 -24.13 -9.09 4.25
CA ASP A 206 -25.55 -9.45 4.13
C ASP A 206 -25.80 -10.85 3.53
N GLN A 207 -24.75 -11.65 3.30
CA GLN A 207 -24.86 -12.98 2.68
C GLN A 207 -25.46 -14.03 3.63
N HIS A 208 -25.09 -13.99 4.92
CA HIS A 208 -25.59 -14.89 5.96
C HIS A 208 -25.42 -14.28 7.37
N PRO A 209 -26.31 -14.57 8.34
CA PRO A 209 -26.20 -14.04 9.70
C PRO A 209 -24.86 -14.33 10.39
N SER A 210 -24.25 -15.51 10.19
CA SER A 210 -22.99 -15.87 10.84
C SER A 210 -21.79 -15.04 10.37
N VAL A 211 -21.79 -14.53 9.12
CA VAL A 211 -20.78 -13.56 8.63
C VAL A 211 -20.84 -12.28 9.46
N SER A 212 -22.05 -11.80 9.73
CA SER A 212 -22.27 -10.62 10.57
C SER A 212 -22.02 -10.87 12.05
N LYS A 213 -22.31 -12.07 12.56
CA LYS A 213 -21.98 -12.50 13.93
C LYS A 213 -20.47 -12.44 14.15
N ALA A 214 -19.71 -13.09 13.26
CA ALA A 214 -18.25 -13.11 13.29
C ALA A 214 -17.64 -11.70 13.18
N LEU A 215 -18.09 -10.86 12.25
CA LEU A 215 -17.61 -9.48 12.15
C LEU A 215 -17.96 -8.62 13.38
N HIS A 216 -19.12 -8.83 14.00
CA HIS A 216 -19.51 -8.09 15.19
C HIS A 216 -18.72 -8.52 16.42
N GLU A 217 -18.44 -9.82 16.57
CA GLU A 217 -17.57 -10.36 17.62
C GLU A 217 -16.13 -9.86 17.40
N LEU A 218 -15.51 -10.24 16.27
CA LEU A 218 -14.14 -9.89 15.89
C LEU A 218 -13.80 -8.40 16.14
N LEU A 219 -14.67 -7.49 15.69
CA LEU A 219 -14.39 -6.05 15.66
C LEU A 219 -14.98 -5.25 16.83
N ASN A 220 -15.65 -5.90 17.81
CA ASN A 220 -16.16 -5.19 19.00
C ASN A 220 -15.81 -5.86 20.34
N THR A 221 -15.35 -7.13 20.38
CA THR A 221 -14.94 -7.81 21.63
C THR A 221 -13.43 -7.92 21.82
N ASN A 222 -12.62 -7.60 20.81
CA ASN A 222 -11.15 -7.79 20.82
C ASN A 222 -10.37 -6.45 20.82
N PRO A 223 -10.39 -5.66 21.90
CA PRO A 223 -9.73 -4.34 21.94
C PRO A 223 -8.22 -4.44 21.66
N LEU A 224 -7.56 -5.49 22.15
CA LEU A 224 -6.13 -5.75 21.92
C LEU A 224 -5.76 -5.76 20.43
N LEU A 225 -6.56 -6.44 19.59
CA LEU A 225 -6.39 -6.48 18.14
C LEU A 225 -6.61 -5.10 17.52
N ILE A 226 -7.68 -4.41 17.91
CA ILE A 226 -8.05 -3.12 17.32
C ILE A 226 -7.04 -2.03 17.68
N GLU A 227 -6.60 -1.96 18.94
CA GLU A 227 -5.64 -0.97 19.42
C GLU A 227 -4.24 -1.18 18.81
N SER A 228 -3.79 -2.42 18.63
CA SER A 228 -2.53 -2.69 17.91
C SER A 228 -2.65 -2.43 16.41
N LEU A 229 -3.80 -2.77 15.81
CA LEU A 229 -4.05 -2.51 14.39
C LEU A 229 -4.10 -1.00 14.09
N GLU A 230 -4.80 -0.21 14.91
CA GLU A 230 -4.86 1.25 14.72
C GLU A 230 -3.52 1.95 14.96
N LYS A 231 -2.58 1.36 15.71
CA LYS A 231 -1.19 1.83 15.79
C LYS A 231 -0.43 1.61 14.47
N ILE A 232 -0.54 0.42 13.85
CA ILE A 232 0.19 0.10 12.61
C ILE A 232 -0.48 0.60 11.33
N THR A 233 -1.80 0.85 11.31
CA THR A 233 -2.51 1.41 10.13
C THR A 233 -2.94 2.87 10.28
N GLY A 234 -2.87 3.43 11.49
CA GLY A 234 -3.63 4.62 11.86
C GLY A 234 -5.10 4.28 12.19
N PRO A 235 -5.84 5.24 12.80
CA PRO A 235 -7.19 5.02 13.30
C PRO A 235 -8.21 4.71 12.19
N ASN A 236 -9.19 3.88 12.51
CA ASN A 236 -10.29 3.42 11.68
C ASN A 236 -9.87 3.02 10.24
N PRO A 237 -9.03 1.98 10.08
CA PRO A 237 -8.50 1.56 8.78
C PRO A 237 -9.59 1.18 7.76
N ALA A 238 -9.23 1.24 6.48
CA ALA A 238 -10.04 0.69 5.41
C ALA A 238 -9.98 -0.84 5.44
N VAL A 239 -11.10 -1.50 5.17
CA VAL A 239 -11.14 -2.94 4.86
C VAL A 239 -11.08 -3.08 3.34
N ILE A 240 -10.13 -3.88 2.86
CA ILE A 240 -9.80 -4.03 1.42
C ILE A 240 -9.94 -5.48 0.91
N GLU A 241 -10.19 -6.43 1.81
CA GLU A 241 -10.54 -7.81 1.50
C GLU A 241 -11.50 -8.37 2.55
N LEU A 242 -12.41 -9.25 2.13
CA LEU A 242 -13.17 -10.11 3.02
C LEU A 242 -13.49 -11.43 2.30
N THR A 243 -12.67 -12.46 2.56
CA THR A 243 -12.66 -13.73 1.82
C THR A 243 -12.72 -14.94 2.75
N THR A 244 -12.90 -16.11 2.15
CA THR A 244 -12.69 -17.40 2.80
C THR A 244 -11.88 -18.30 1.87
N ILE A 245 -10.92 -19.05 2.42
CA ILE A 245 -10.13 -20.05 1.70
C ILE A 245 -10.40 -21.41 2.35
N THR A 246 -10.87 -22.36 1.55
CA THR A 246 -11.03 -23.77 1.94
C THR A 246 -9.97 -24.62 1.25
N SER A 247 -9.35 -25.54 1.97
CA SER A 247 -8.49 -26.60 1.42
C SER A 247 -8.96 -27.96 1.94
N ALA A 248 -9.12 -28.92 1.03
CA ALA A 248 -9.45 -30.31 1.34
C ALA A 248 -8.27 -31.24 1.06
N TYR A 249 -8.34 -32.46 1.58
CA TYR A 249 -7.33 -33.51 1.37
C TYR A 249 -6.90 -33.62 -0.09
N GLY A 250 -5.58 -33.67 -0.33
CA GLY A 250 -4.98 -33.68 -1.66
C GLY A 250 -4.71 -32.29 -2.26
N ALA A 251 -5.02 -31.20 -1.53
CA ALA A 251 -4.47 -29.89 -1.86
C ALA A 251 -2.95 -29.90 -1.64
N VAL A 252 -2.18 -29.38 -2.59
CA VAL A 252 -0.70 -29.34 -2.57
C VAL A 252 -0.19 -28.07 -1.90
N ASP A 253 1.03 -28.07 -1.36
CA ASP A 253 1.68 -26.85 -0.88
C ASP A 253 1.77 -25.80 -2.01
N GLN A 254 1.51 -24.54 -1.67
CA GLN A 254 1.83 -23.41 -2.56
C GLN A 254 3.35 -23.18 -2.56
N HIS A 255 3.86 -22.35 -3.48
CA HIS A 255 5.20 -21.78 -3.31
C HIS A 255 5.18 -20.70 -2.20
N TRP A 256 6.34 -20.40 -1.62
CA TRP A 256 6.48 -19.28 -0.69
C TRP A 256 6.37 -17.96 -1.43
N HIS A 257 5.48 -17.07 -0.97
CA HIS A 257 5.16 -15.82 -1.66
C HIS A 257 4.79 -14.68 -0.69
N GLN A 258 4.87 -13.45 -1.20
CA GLN A 258 4.24 -12.27 -0.60
C GLN A 258 2.83 -12.11 -1.18
N ASP A 259 1.89 -11.56 -0.40
CA ASP A 259 0.50 -11.27 -0.84
C ASP A 259 0.47 -10.12 -1.88
N VAL A 260 1.52 -9.30 -1.95
CA VAL A 260 1.71 -8.17 -2.87
C VAL A 260 2.96 -8.40 -3.70
N VAL A 261 2.89 -8.19 -5.03
CA VAL A 261 4.02 -8.48 -5.91
C VAL A 261 5.19 -7.48 -5.74
N PRO A 262 6.45 -7.91 -5.94
CA PRO A 262 7.65 -7.09 -5.72
C PRO A 262 7.63 -5.72 -6.41
N GLU A 263 7.03 -5.60 -7.59
CA GLU A 263 6.94 -4.34 -8.35
C GLU A 263 6.12 -3.27 -7.62
N ASN A 264 5.28 -3.67 -6.67
CA ASN A 264 4.32 -2.83 -5.96
C ASN A 264 4.40 -2.99 -4.43
N ASN A 265 5.51 -3.57 -3.95
CA ASN A 265 5.77 -3.88 -2.56
C ASN A 265 5.88 -2.61 -1.69
N GLY A 266 5.16 -2.62 -0.55
CA GLY A 266 5.07 -1.49 0.38
C GLY A 266 6.36 -1.14 1.11
N ALA A 267 7.24 -2.10 1.40
CA ALA A 267 8.57 -1.81 1.93
C ALA A 267 9.48 -1.18 0.86
N LYS A 268 9.45 -1.72 -0.37
CA LYS A 268 10.28 -1.29 -1.52
C LYS A 268 9.95 0.13 -2.01
N TYR A 269 8.68 0.54 -1.98
CA TYR A 269 8.21 1.87 -2.45
C TYR A 269 7.17 2.51 -1.51
N SER A 270 7.42 2.52 -0.21
CA SER A 270 6.54 2.98 0.88
C SER A 270 5.86 4.34 0.68
N ARG A 271 6.47 5.25 -0.08
CA ARG A 271 5.89 6.57 -0.42
C ARG A 271 4.86 6.54 -1.55
N ASN A 272 4.66 5.39 -2.22
CA ASN A 272 3.69 5.20 -3.31
C ASN A 272 2.65 4.10 -3.02
N PHE A 273 2.94 3.14 -2.16
CA PHE A 273 1.99 2.09 -1.75
C PHE A 273 1.76 2.10 -0.24
N VAL A 274 0.52 1.88 0.21
CA VAL A 274 0.21 1.72 1.64
C VAL A 274 0.58 0.31 2.13
N PRO A 275 1.05 0.14 3.37
CA PRO A 275 1.13 -1.17 4.00
C PRO A 275 -0.28 -1.77 4.13
N SER A 276 -0.38 -3.09 4.07
CA SER A 276 -1.64 -3.82 4.18
C SER A 276 -1.45 -5.11 4.97
N TYR A 277 -2.50 -5.52 5.69
CA TYR A 277 -2.41 -6.51 6.76
C TYR A 277 -3.56 -7.51 6.68
N SER A 278 -3.25 -8.75 6.31
CA SER A 278 -4.18 -9.88 6.20
C SER A 278 -4.33 -10.55 7.56
N LEU A 279 -5.55 -10.60 8.10
CA LEU A 279 -5.88 -11.36 9.30
C LEU A 279 -6.50 -12.70 8.92
N PHE A 280 -5.74 -13.77 9.08
CA PHE A 280 -6.16 -15.14 8.81
C PHE A 280 -6.73 -15.78 10.09
N ILE A 281 -7.94 -16.33 10.05
CA ILE A 281 -8.60 -17.00 11.20
C ILE A 281 -9.10 -18.38 10.77
N PRO A 282 -8.61 -19.50 11.36
CA PRO A 282 -9.09 -20.83 11.02
C PRO A 282 -10.40 -21.10 11.75
N LEU A 283 -11.40 -21.58 11.02
CA LEU A 283 -12.73 -21.83 11.60
C LEU A 283 -12.86 -23.24 12.22
N GLN A 284 -11.73 -23.93 12.38
CA GLN A 284 -11.57 -25.20 13.07
C GLN A 284 -10.12 -25.33 13.56
N ASN A 285 -9.90 -26.19 14.56
CA ASN A 285 -8.55 -26.64 14.93
C ASN A 285 -7.82 -27.19 13.69
N THR A 286 -6.66 -26.62 13.38
CA THR A 286 -5.90 -26.88 12.15
C THR A 286 -4.49 -27.35 12.49
N THR A 287 -4.25 -28.65 12.31
CA THR A 287 -2.93 -29.28 12.50
C THR A 287 -1.98 -28.99 11.33
N ALA A 288 -0.70 -29.33 11.49
CA ALA A 288 0.26 -29.28 10.38
C ALA A 288 -0.17 -30.16 9.18
N ALA A 289 -0.79 -31.33 9.42
CA ALA A 289 -1.24 -32.24 8.36
C ALA A 289 -2.55 -31.79 7.67
N MET A 290 -3.40 -31.03 8.37
CA MET A 290 -4.51 -30.29 7.75
C MET A 290 -4.03 -29.03 7.00
N GLY A 291 -2.74 -28.72 7.08
CA GLY A 291 -2.12 -27.57 6.44
C GLY A 291 -2.35 -26.26 7.18
N ALA A 292 -1.86 -26.10 8.41
CA ALA A 292 -1.69 -24.77 8.99
C ALA A 292 -0.73 -23.91 8.14
N THR A 293 -1.02 -22.61 7.99
CA THR A 293 -0.24 -21.69 7.14
C THR A 293 1.24 -21.65 7.55
N GLY A 294 2.14 -21.65 6.57
CA GLY A 294 3.57 -21.41 6.78
C GLY A 294 3.89 -19.91 6.84
N LEU A 295 4.78 -19.50 7.74
CA LEU A 295 5.28 -18.12 7.87
C LEU A 295 6.82 -18.09 7.90
N CYS A 296 7.38 -16.99 7.41
CA CYS A 296 8.80 -16.68 7.44
C CYS A 296 8.99 -15.26 8.03
N PRO A 297 9.09 -15.12 9.36
CA PRO A 297 9.09 -13.81 10.04
C PRO A 297 10.23 -12.87 9.63
N GLY A 298 10.00 -11.57 9.73
CA GLY A 298 10.98 -10.51 9.39
C GLY A 298 10.98 -10.13 7.90
N THR A 299 10.65 -11.08 7.02
CA THR A 299 10.67 -10.91 5.55
C THR A 299 9.72 -9.83 4.98
N THR A 300 8.91 -9.15 5.81
CA THR A 300 8.19 -7.93 5.46
C THR A 300 9.07 -6.88 4.78
N MET A 301 10.34 -6.82 5.18
CA MET A 301 11.28 -5.79 4.72
C MET A 301 12.08 -6.21 3.48
N CYS A 302 11.72 -7.34 2.87
CA CYS A 302 12.41 -7.89 1.73
C CYS A 302 11.75 -7.50 0.41
N ALA A 303 12.57 -7.05 -0.54
CA ALA A 303 12.14 -6.78 -1.90
C ALA A 303 12.23 -8.01 -2.81
N ASP A 304 13.11 -8.96 -2.50
CA ASP A 304 13.24 -10.26 -3.17
C ASP A 304 14.02 -11.27 -2.28
N GLY A 305 14.15 -12.52 -2.72
CA GLY A 305 15.06 -13.53 -2.20
C GLY A 305 14.48 -14.54 -1.22
N CYS A 306 13.37 -14.23 -0.56
CA CYS A 306 12.81 -15.06 0.51
C CYS A 306 12.36 -16.46 0.10
N GLY A 307 11.98 -16.66 -1.17
CA GLY A 307 11.36 -17.91 -1.62
C GLY A 307 12.24 -19.16 -1.48
N THR A 308 13.57 -19.00 -1.41
CA THR A 308 14.53 -20.10 -1.24
C THR A 308 14.72 -20.46 0.23
N PHE A 309 15.24 -19.55 1.06
CA PHE A 309 15.58 -19.88 2.46
C PHE A 309 14.33 -20.20 3.30
N CYS A 310 13.22 -19.49 3.10
CA CYS A 310 11.97 -19.78 3.81
C CYS A 310 11.43 -21.20 3.56
N ALA A 311 11.85 -21.88 2.49
CA ALA A 311 11.51 -23.29 2.25
C ALA A 311 12.22 -24.27 3.20
N GLU A 312 13.35 -23.86 3.79
CA GLU A 312 14.14 -24.65 4.74
C GLU A 312 13.94 -24.16 6.19
N THR A 313 13.75 -22.85 6.39
CA THR A 313 13.76 -22.17 7.70
C THR A 313 12.38 -21.71 8.19
N GLY A 314 11.35 -21.74 7.33
CA GLY A 314 9.99 -21.28 7.63
C GLY A 314 9.16 -22.32 8.38
N PHE A 315 8.38 -21.86 9.37
CA PHE A 315 7.58 -22.73 10.24
C PHE A 315 6.08 -22.70 9.94
N ARG A 316 5.32 -23.67 10.46
CA ARG A 316 3.84 -23.69 10.38
C ARG A 316 3.22 -23.06 11.63
N LEU A 317 2.16 -22.26 11.48
CA LEU A 317 1.44 -21.63 12.61
C LEU A 317 0.96 -22.61 13.69
N SER A 318 0.72 -23.88 13.34
CA SER A 318 0.37 -24.92 14.31
C SER A 318 1.48 -25.24 15.30
N GLN A 319 2.73 -24.85 15.04
CA GLN A 319 3.86 -25.06 15.94
C GLN A 319 3.94 -24.00 17.06
N ALA A 320 3.14 -22.93 16.98
CA ALA A 320 3.09 -21.89 18.02
C ALA A 320 2.44 -22.36 19.33
N THR A 321 1.69 -23.47 19.30
CA THR A 321 1.04 -24.05 20.48
C THR A 321 1.73 -25.36 20.89
N PRO A 322 1.83 -25.67 22.20
CA PRO A 322 2.34 -26.96 22.68
C PRO A 322 1.59 -28.18 22.12
N GLU A 323 0.32 -28.00 21.75
CA GLU A 323 -0.56 -29.02 21.18
C GLU A 323 -0.28 -29.34 19.70
N GLY A 324 0.60 -28.58 19.01
CA GLY A 324 0.89 -28.78 17.60
C GLY A 324 -0.27 -28.44 16.66
N ASN A 325 -1.14 -27.51 17.08
CA ASN A 325 -2.40 -27.18 16.44
C ASN A 325 -2.67 -25.66 16.44
N TRP A 326 -3.02 -25.09 15.29
CA TRP A 326 -3.51 -23.71 15.22
C TRP A 326 -4.99 -23.69 15.65
N PRO A 327 -5.36 -23.08 16.80
CA PRO A 327 -6.68 -23.30 17.38
C PRO A 327 -7.81 -22.57 16.66
N VAL A 328 -9.03 -23.13 16.74
CA VAL A 328 -10.25 -22.50 16.21
C VAL A 328 -10.41 -21.07 16.74
N GLY A 329 -10.69 -20.13 15.84
CA GLY A 329 -10.98 -18.73 16.20
C GLY A 329 -9.77 -17.89 16.64
N TRP A 330 -8.54 -18.43 16.62
CA TRP A 330 -7.32 -17.65 16.83
C TRP A 330 -6.88 -16.97 15.52
N GLY A 331 -6.46 -15.71 15.55
CA GLY A 331 -6.09 -14.98 14.34
C GLY A 331 -4.59 -14.78 14.20
N ALA A 332 -4.03 -15.04 13.02
CA ALA A 332 -2.71 -14.56 12.64
C ALA A 332 -2.86 -13.30 11.78
N LEU A 333 -2.48 -12.15 12.32
CA LEU A 333 -2.33 -10.90 11.56
C LEU A 333 -0.96 -10.94 10.89
N VAL A 334 -0.91 -10.72 9.58
CA VAL A 334 0.30 -10.84 8.76
C VAL A 334 0.38 -9.63 7.82
N ASN A 335 1.55 -8.99 7.72
CA ASN A 335 1.78 -7.96 6.70
C ASN A 335 1.80 -8.63 5.32
N GLN A 336 1.15 -8.03 4.33
CA GLN A 336 1.10 -8.58 2.96
C GLN A 336 2.47 -8.60 2.25
N GLN A 337 3.51 -7.95 2.80
CA GLN A 337 4.90 -8.13 2.38
C GLN A 337 5.62 -9.30 3.09
N THR A 338 5.04 -9.94 4.12
CA THR A 338 5.66 -11.09 4.79
C THR A 338 5.53 -12.35 3.93
N THR A 339 6.64 -13.03 3.73
CA THR A 339 6.71 -14.26 2.95
C THR A 339 6.03 -15.40 3.70
N HIS A 340 5.04 -16.03 3.07
CA HIS A 340 4.19 -17.03 3.66
C HIS A 340 3.79 -18.12 2.65
N MET A 341 3.11 -19.16 3.12
CA MET A 341 2.65 -20.26 2.27
C MET A 341 1.34 -20.88 2.77
N GLY A 342 0.32 -20.92 1.92
CA GLY A 342 -0.85 -21.76 2.12
C GLY A 342 -0.50 -23.24 1.96
N ALA A 343 -0.36 -23.92 3.09
CA ALA A 343 0.04 -25.31 3.13
C ALA A 343 -0.94 -26.26 2.42
N GLY A 344 -0.43 -27.40 1.96
CA GLY A 344 -1.20 -28.54 1.49
C GLY A 344 -1.94 -29.27 2.62
N HIS A 345 -2.94 -30.08 2.26
CA HIS A 345 -3.75 -30.86 3.22
C HIS A 345 -3.52 -32.34 2.94
N THR A 346 -2.77 -32.99 3.83
CA THR A 346 -2.25 -34.36 3.68
C THR A 346 -2.92 -35.37 4.62
N ASP A 347 -3.78 -34.92 5.54
CA ASP A 347 -4.56 -35.79 6.43
C ASP A 347 -5.78 -36.40 5.68
N PRO A 348 -5.82 -37.72 5.45
CA PRO A 348 -6.92 -38.37 4.73
C PRO A 348 -8.19 -38.55 5.57
N GLN A 349 -8.17 -38.24 6.87
CA GLN A 349 -9.33 -38.30 7.77
C GLN A 349 -9.71 -36.92 8.34
N GLY A 350 -8.79 -35.96 8.27
CA GLY A 350 -8.98 -34.58 8.71
C GLY A 350 -10.08 -33.87 7.91
N PRO A 351 -10.90 -33.03 8.57
CA PRO A 351 -11.94 -32.27 7.88
C PRO A 351 -11.33 -31.18 6.98
N HIS A 352 -12.12 -30.62 6.07
CA HIS A 352 -11.68 -29.49 5.24
C HIS A 352 -11.22 -28.32 6.14
N ARG A 353 -10.04 -27.78 5.86
CA ARG A 353 -9.49 -26.57 6.49
C ARG A 353 -10.18 -25.35 5.88
N VAL A 354 -10.98 -24.64 6.66
CA VAL A 354 -11.57 -23.35 6.30
C VAL A 354 -10.85 -22.25 7.07
N VAL A 355 -10.44 -21.19 6.37
CA VAL A 355 -9.82 -19.99 6.92
C VAL A 355 -10.59 -18.77 6.42
N MET A 356 -11.08 -17.93 7.33
CA MET A 356 -11.60 -16.60 7.02
C MET A 356 -10.41 -15.64 6.90
N VAL A 357 -10.44 -14.72 5.95
CA VAL A 357 -9.43 -13.66 5.80
C VAL A 357 -10.12 -12.30 5.70
N ILE A 358 -9.59 -11.32 6.43
CA ILE A 358 -9.98 -9.91 6.36
C ILE A 358 -8.72 -9.05 6.30
N THR A 359 -8.62 -8.20 5.30
CA THR A 359 -7.39 -7.43 5.04
C THR A 359 -7.63 -5.95 5.26
N PHE A 360 -6.75 -5.33 6.06
CA PHE A 360 -6.81 -3.94 6.48
C PHE A 360 -5.71 -3.10 5.82
N ALA A 361 -5.99 -1.82 5.60
CA ALA A 361 -4.99 -0.85 5.15
C ALA A 361 -5.28 0.55 5.72
N PRO A 362 -4.26 1.44 5.82
CA PRO A 362 -4.48 2.86 6.13
C PRO A 362 -5.59 3.47 5.28
N HIS A 363 -6.55 4.13 5.93
CA HIS A 363 -7.69 4.72 5.25
C HIS A 363 -7.27 5.98 4.47
N PRO A 364 -7.80 6.23 3.26
CA PRO A 364 -7.41 7.39 2.46
C PRO A 364 -7.91 8.71 3.06
N ARG A 365 -7.03 9.71 3.11
CA ARG A 365 -7.31 11.05 3.66
C ARG A 365 -7.41 12.09 2.54
N PHE A 366 -8.63 12.58 2.32
CA PHE A 366 -8.98 13.52 1.23
C PHE A 366 -9.69 14.77 1.79
N GLY A 367 -8.96 15.60 2.50
CA GLY A 367 -9.44 16.86 3.09
C GLY A 367 -9.07 18.10 2.26
N PRO A 368 -9.52 19.31 2.65
CA PRO A 368 -9.14 20.56 2.00
C PRO A 368 -7.65 20.94 2.16
N ARG A 369 -6.92 20.22 3.02
CA ARG A 369 -5.47 20.34 3.29
C ARG A 369 -4.79 18.99 3.51
N GLU A 370 -5.51 17.89 3.27
CA GLU A 370 -5.01 16.51 3.45
C GLU A 370 -4.99 15.83 2.08
N LEU A 371 -3.95 15.05 1.84
CA LEU A 371 -3.68 14.51 0.52
C LEU A 371 -3.02 13.14 0.65
N GLU A 372 -3.80 12.07 0.53
CA GLU A 372 -3.22 10.77 0.23
C GLU A 372 -2.55 10.80 -1.15
N THR A 373 -1.28 10.41 -1.19
CA THR A 373 -0.44 10.35 -2.40
C THR A 373 -0.07 8.92 -2.80
N ARG A 374 -0.36 7.94 -1.94
CA ARG A 374 -0.16 6.52 -2.21
C ARG A 374 -1.39 5.89 -2.87
N MET A 375 -1.21 4.62 -3.20
CA MET A 375 -2.18 3.67 -3.73
C MET A 375 -2.22 2.44 -2.80
N ILE A 376 -3.18 1.53 -2.96
CA ILE A 376 -3.02 0.18 -2.40
C ILE A 376 -1.94 -0.56 -3.20
N GLY A 377 -1.29 -1.57 -2.62
CA GLY A 377 -0.45 -2.51 -3.38
C GLY A 377 -1.20 -3.11 -4.58
N MET A 378 -0.48 -3.87 -5.41
CA MET A 378 -1.05 -4.57 -6.58
C MET A 378 -0.54 -6.01 -6.60
N GLY A 379 -1.16 -6.87 -7.40
CA GLY A 379 -0.89 -8.32 -7.43
C GLY A 379 -1.64 -9.13 -6.37
N GLY A 380 -1.99 -8.54 -5.23
CA GLY A 380 -2.88 -9.15 -4.26
C GLY A 380 -4.28 -9.37 -4.84
N SER A 381 -4.97 -10.44 -4.42
CA SER A 381 -6.31 -10.74 -4.95
C SER A 381 -7.27 -9.56 -4.71
N TYR A 382 -7.17 -8.97 -3.51
CA TYR A 382 -8.02 -7.89 -2.99
C TYR A 382 -9.50 -8.18 -3.25
N SER A 383 -9.90 -9.40 -2.93
CA SER A 383 -11.20 -9.96 -3.31
C SER A 383 -12.33 -9.50 -2.37
N LEU A 384 -12.44 -8.19 -2.18
CA LEU A 384 -13.59 -7.56 -1.55
C LEU A 384 -14.70 -7.35 -2.58
N HIS A 385 -15.90 -7.87 -2.31
CA HIS A 385 -17.07 -7.65 -3.17
C HIS A 385 -17.32 -6.15 -3.40
N TRP A 386 -17.55 -5.75 -4.67
CA TRP A 386 -17.58 -4.35 -5.13
C TRP A 386 -18.38 -3.39 -4.24
N SER A 387 -19.50 -3.83 -3.68
CA SER A 387 -20.38 -2.99 -2.85
C SER A 387 -19.81 -2.65 -1.47
N GLN A 388 -18.73 -3.28 -1.04
CA GLN A 388 -18.19 -3.17 0.33
C GLN A 388 -16.97 -2.23 0.43
N TRP A 389 -16.35 -1.89 -0.71
CA TRP A 389 -15.36 -0.81 -0.83
C TRP A 389 -15.93 0.53 -0.33
N GLY A 390 -15.06 1.51 -0.05
CA GLY A 390 -15.40 2.83 0.49
C GLY A 390 -15.68 2.86 1.99
N HIS A 391 -15.66 1.70 2.65
CA HIS A 391 -15.98 1.51 4.06
C HIS A 391 -14.72 1.25 4.91
N THR A 392 -14.87 1.45 6.22
CA THR A 392 -13.80 1.35 7.23
C THR A 392 -14.15 0.31 8.29
N LEU A 393 -13.18 -0.08 9.13
CA LEU A 393 -13.33 -1.08 10.19
C LEU A 393 -14.58 -0.83 11.05
N ARG A 394 -14.84 0.43 11.42
CA ARG A 394 -16.01 0.84 12.19
C ARG A 394 -17.36 0.64 11.48
N ASP A 395 -17.36 0.59 10.16
CA ASP A 395 -18.57 0.26 9.37
C ASP A 395 -18.83 -1.25 9.36
N PHE A 396 -17.75 -2.04 9.24
CA PHE A 396 -17.79 -3.51 9.31
C PHE A 396 -18.08 -4.03 10.72
N SER A 397 -17.82 -3.26 11.78
CA SER A 397 -18.18 -3.65 13.15
C SER A 397 -19.70 -3.62 13.42
N ASN A 398 -20.48 -2.94 12.58
CA ASN A 398 -21.96 -2.99 12.59
C ASN A 398 -22.54 -2.75 11.18
N PRO A 399 -22.46 -3.75 10.27
CA PRO A 399 -22.86 -3.57 8.88
C PRO A 399 -24.38 -3.40 8.76
N GLN A 400 -25.17 -3.98 9.68
CA GLN A 400 -26.61 -3.75 9.81
C GLN A 400 -26.97 -2.29 10.01
N ARG A 401 -26.06 -1.44 10.51
CA ARG A 401 -26.29 -0.01 10.73
C ARG A 401 -25.67 0.83 9.62
N TYR A 402 -24.41 0.59 9.28
CA TYR A 402 -23.62 1.47 8.43
C TYR A 402 -23.62 1.08 6.95
N MET A 403 -23.82 -0.20 6.63
CA MET A 403 -23.69 -0.77 5.28
C MET A 403 -25.06 -1.11 4.64
N ARG A 404 -26.11 -0.33 4.96
CA ARG A 404 -27.45 -0.50 4.34
C ARG A 404 -27.50 0.04 2.90
N GLN A 405 -28.28 -0.62 2.05
CA GLN A 405 -28.65 -0.05 0.75
C GLN A 405 -29.65 1.11 0.89
N PRO A 406 -29.62 2.13 -0.01
CA PRO A 406 -28.69 2.30 -1.13
C PRO A 406 -27.33 2.91 -0.74
N TRP A 407 -27.16 3.33 0.51
CA TRP A 407 -25.99 4.09 0.99
C TRP A 407 -24.67 3.34 0.81
N ARG A 408 -24.68 2.01 1.05
CA ARG A 408 -23.54 1.12 0.79
C ARG A 408 -23.03 1.24 -0.64
N THR A 409 -23.92 1.09 -1.63
CA THR A 409 -23.56 1.25 -3.05
C THR A 409 -23.08 2.68 -3.38
N LEU A 410 -23.70 3.73 -2.82
CA LEU A 410 -23.24 5.10 -3.06
C LEU A 410 -21.86 5.38 -2.45
N ARG A 411 -21.50 4.72 -1.35
CA ARG A 411 -20.18 4.84 -0.71
C ARG A 411 -19.10 4.03 -1.41
N SER A 412 -19.43 2.82 -1.87
CA SER A 412 -18.56 2.00 -2.72
C SER A 412 -18.16 2.72 -4.02
N LEU A 413 -19.08 3.50 -4.60
CA LEU A 413 -18.82 4.32 -5.79
C LEU A 413 -18.16 5.69 -5.49
N GLY A 414 -17.75 5.97 -4.24
CA GLY A 414 -17.15 7.25 -3.84
C GLY A 414 -18.10 8.47 -3.84
N LEU A 415 -19.41 8.26 -4.07
CA LEU A 415 -20.39 9.33 -4.29
C LEU A 415 -20.95 9.94 -3.00
N TYR A 416 -21.00 9.17 -1.90
CA TYR A 416 -21.58 9.62 -0.63
C TYR A 416 -20.97 8.91 0.58
N LYS A 417 -20.72 9.67 1.66
CA LYS A 417 -20.60 9.15 3.02
C LYS A 417 -21.34 10.05 4.03
N PRO A 418 -21.77 9.54 5.19
CA PRO A 418 -22.32 10.36 6.26
C PRO A 418 -21.31 11.38 6.81
N SER A 419 -21.80 12.53 7.30
CA SER A 419 -20.94 13.50 8.00
C SER A 419 -20.36 12.89 9.28
N GLY A 420 -19.08 13.17 9.56
CA GLY A 420 -18.38 12.59 10.72
C GLY A 420 -18.01 11.10 10.57
N THR A 421 -17.92 10.59 9.35
CA THR A 421 -17.38 9.25 9.04
C THR A 421 -16.19 9.36 8.09
N ASP A 422 -15.35 8.33 8.08
CA ASP A 422 -14.12 8.29 7.27
C ASP A 422 -14.35 7.69 5.88
N TRP A 423 -13.42 7.92 4.96
CA TRP A 423 -13.41 7.24 3.67
C TRP A 423 -12.55 5.98 3.79
N GLY A 424 -13.09 4.83 3.40
CA GLY A 424 -12.27 3.72 2.92
C GLY A 424 -11.90 3.92 1.44
N TRP A 425 -11.04 3.06 0.89
CA TRP A 425 -10.70 3.05 -0.53
C TRP A 425 -11.92 2.69 -1.38
N ASP A 426 -12.30 3.51 -2.35
CA ASP A 426 -13.50 3.31 -3.17
C ASP A 426 -13.26 2.40 -4.39
N PHE A 427 -14.33 1.75 -4.86
CA PHE A 427 -14.26 0.77 -5.94
C PHE A 427 -13.82 1.39 -7.28
N VAL A 428 -14.18 2.65 -7.55
CA VAL A 428 -13.89 3.30 -8.83
C VAL A 428 -12.40 3.66 -8.93
N SER A 429 -11.84 4.24 -7.87
CA SER A 429 -10.40 4.51 -7.78
C SER A 429 -9.56 3.23 -7.85
N GLN A 430 -10.03 2.14 -7.25
CA GLN A 430 -9.31 0.86 -7.22
C GLN A 430 -9.39 0.07 -8.52
N THR A 431 -10.56 -0.01 -9.16
CA THR A 431 -10.68 -0.53 -10.53
C THR A 431 -9.83 0.28 -11.50
N LEU A 432 -9.84 1.62 -11.39
CA LEU A 432 -9.00 2.49 -12.22
C LEU A 432 -7.50 2.20 -12.04
N GLN A 433 -7.04 2.08 -10.80
CA GLN A 433 -5.65 1.73 -10.50
C GLN A 433 -5.24 0.41 -11.18
N ARG A 434 -6.04 -0.65 -11.01
CA ARG A 434 -5.78 -1.98 -11.60
C ARG A 434 -5.75 -1.94 -13.13
N VAL A 435 -6.72 -1.27 -13.76
CA VAL A 435 -6.79 -1.05 -15.22
C VAL A 435 -5.58 -0.27 -15.76
N MET A 436 -5.11 0.75 -15.03
CA MET A 436 -4.03 1.61 -15.51
C MET A 436 -2.65 0.95 -15.41
N ASN A 437 -2.49 -0.04 -14.56
CA ASN A 437 -1.22 -0.72 -14.35
C ASN A 437 -1.18 -2.15 -14.91
N GLY A 438 -2.33 -2.73 -15.30
CA GLY A 438 -2.42 -4.09 -15.83
C GLY A 438 -2.32 -5.14 -14.74
N ASP A 439 -3.08 -4.93 -13.65
CA ASP A 439 -3.10 -5.78 -12.46
C ASP A 439 -4.16 -6.91 -12.56
N VAL A 440 -4.14 -7.83 -11.59
CA VAL A 440 -5.04 -9.00 -11.47
C VAL A 440 -6.49 -8.67 -11.81
N GLY A 441 -7.09 -9.43 -12.74
CA GLY A 441 -8.46 -9.25 -13.22
C GLY A 441 -8.60 -8.19 -14.32
N TYR A 442 -7.49 -7.56 -14.74
CA TYR A 442 -7.42 -6.57 -15.82
C TYR A 442 -6.21 -6.80 -16.75
N TYR A 443 -5.68 -8.03 -16.81
CA TYR A 443 -4.71 -8.46 -17.80
C TYR A 443 -5.31 -8.50 -19.23
N LEU A 444 -4.50 -8.86 -20.23
CA LEU A 444 -4.96 -8.96 -21.62
C LEU A 444 -5.94 -10.12 -21.80
N ASP A 445 -5.70 -11.24 -21.11
CA ASP A 445 -6.57 -12.40 -21.18
C ASP A 445 -7.91 -12.15 -20.45
N ASP A 446 -7.90 -11.44 -19.33
CA ASP A 446 -9.12 -10.97 -18.64
C ASP A 446 -9.98 -10.08 -19.57
N LEU A 447 -9.34 -9.21 -20.36
CA LEU A 447 -10.01 -8.35 -21.34
C LEU A 447 -10.64 -9.16 -22.49
N VAL A 448 -9.94 -10.20 -22.98
CA VAL A 448 -10.48 -11.11 -24.00
C VAL A 448 -11.65 -11.90 -23.45
N GLU A 449 -11.48 -12.56 -22.29
CA GLU A 449 -12.52 -13.37 -21.65
C GLU A 449 -13.76 -12.53 -21.30
N PHE A 450 -13.58 -11.28 -20.84
CA PHE A 450 -14.65 -10.32 -20.63
C PHE A 450 -15.46 -10.06 -21.90
N VAL A 451 -14.80 -9.83 -23.04
CA VAL A 451 -15.49 -9.58 -24.32
C VAL A 451 -16.16 -10.85 -24.86
N GLU A 452 -15.54 -12.02 -24.73
CA GLU A 452 -16.13 -13.31 -25.11
C GLU A 452 -17.37 -13.66 -24.27
N LYS A 453 -17.36 -13.35 -22.97
CA LYS A 453 -18.52 -13.45 -22.06
C LYS A 453 -19.62 -12.43 -22.36
N GLY A 454 -19.45 -11.54 -23.35
CA GLY A 454 -20.44 -10.54 -23.76
C GLY A 454 -20.32 -9.20 -23.05
N GLY A 455 -19.22 -8.97 -22.34
CA GLY A 455 -18.89 -7.72 -21.63
C GLY A 455 -19.79 -7.46 -20.43
N PHE A 456 -20.25 -6.21 -20.28
CA PHE A 456 -21.10 -5.78 -19.17
C PHE A 456 -22.50 -6.45 -19.24
N PRO A 457 -22.84 -7.40 -18.34
CA PRO A 457 -24.06 -8.22 -18.49
C PRO A 457 -25.36 -7.43 -18.30
N PHE A 458 -25.28 -6.23 -17.73
CA PHE A 458 -26.40 -5.30 -17.56
C PHE A 458 -26.58 -4.32 -18.74
N LEU A 459 -25.71 -4.37 -19.76
CA LEU A 459 -25.81 -3.54 -20.97
C LEU A 459 -26.01 -4.40 -22.23
N PRO A 460 -27.02 -4.10 -23.07
CA PRO A 460 -27.13 -4.71 -24.39
C PRO A 460 -25.86 -4.51 -25.21
N GLN A 461 -25.36 -5.57 -25.85
CA GLN A 461 -24.06 -5.60 -26.57
C GLN A 461 -23.90 -4.47 -27.62
N TYR A 462 -25.00 -3.99 -28.22
CA TYR A 462 -24.97 -2.86 -29.16
C TYR A 462 -24.70 -1.48 -28.53
N LEU A 463 -24.79 -1.36 -27.20
CA LEU A 463 -24.44 -0.17 -26.42
C LEU A 463 -23.04 -0.25 -25.81
N GLN A 464 -22.39 -1.40 -25.87
CA GLN A 464 -21.05 -1.61 -25.33
C GLN A 464 -19.96 -1.28 -26.37
N GLY A 465 -18.80 -0.86 -25.89
CA GLY A 465 -17.57 -0.76 -26.69
C GLY A 465 -17.21 -2.11 -27.33
N GLN A 466 -16.46 -2.06 -28.42
CA GLN A 466 -15.94 -3.24 -29.09
C GLN A 466 -14.45 -3.04 -29.38
N LEU A 467 -13.67 -4.08 -29.21
CA LEU A 467 -12.25 -4.06 -29.56
C LEU A 467 -12.09 -3.91 -31.08
N PRO A 468 -11.13 -3.10 -31.56
CA PRO A 468 -10.91 -2.92 -32.99
C PRO A 468 -10.34 -4.21 -33.61
N PRO A 469 -10.65 -4.53 -34.87
CA PRO A 469 -10.04 -5.67 -35.57
C PRO A 469 -8.55 -5.40 -35.81
N GLY A 470 -7.69 -5.96 -34.96
CA GLY A 470 -6.25 -5.78 -34.99
C GLY A 470 -5.59 -6.26 -33.69
N GLU A 471 -4.27 -6.07 -33.60
CA GLU A 471 -3.46 -6.50 -32.46
C GLU A 471 -3.52 -5.46 -31.32
N ILE A 472 -3.92 -5.90 -30.12
CA ILE A 472 -4.11 -5.03 -28.96
C ILE A 472 -2.77 -4.81 -28.26
N ARG A 473 -2.23 -3.59 -28.36
CA ARG A 473 -0.88 -3.26 -27.85
C ARG A 473 -0.70 -3.38 -26.33
N SER A 474 -1.77 -3.30 -25.54
CA SER A 474 -1.76 -3.58 -24.10
C SER A 474 -3.18 -3.68 -23.54
N ALA A 475 -3.34 -4.43 -22.44
CA ALA A 475 -4.61 -4.58 -21.73
C ALA A 475 -5.23 -3.22 -21.33
N ARG A 476 -4.41 -2.35 -20.71
CA ARG A 476 -4.74 -0.96 -20.38
C ARG A 476 -5.39 -0.21 -21.53
N ALA A 477 -4.81 -0.28 -22.73
CA ALA A 477 -5.33 0.43 -23.91
C ALA A 477 -6.70 -0.12 -24.32
N GLY A 478 -6.88 -1.45 -24.32
CA GLY A 478 -8.15 -2.08 -24.64
C GLY A 478 -9.26 -1.81 -23.61
N TRP A 479 -8.96 -1.90 -22.31
CA TRP A 479 -9.91 -1.57 -21.24
C TRP A 479 -10.41 -0.12 -21.31
N LEU A 480 -9.51 0.84 -21.49
CA LEU A 480 -9.89 2.25 -21.67
C LEU A 480 -10.72 2.46 -22.93
N GLN A 481 -10.33 1.84 -24.06
CA GLN A 481 -11.07 1.95 -25.32
C GLN A 481 -12.48 1.35 -25.23
N ILE A 482 -12.67 0.23 -24.52
CA ILE A 482 -14.01 -0.31 -24.25
C ILE A 482 -14.81 0.66 -23.37
N LEU A 483 -14.23 1.22 -22.31
CA LEU A 483 -14.90 2.15 -21.41
C LEU A 483 -15.36 3.41 -22.17
N GLU A 484 -14.44 4.08 -22.87
CA GLU A 484 -14.69 5.29 -23.66
C GLU A 484 -15.77 5.02 -24.72
N SER A 485 -15.61 3.97 -25.54
CA SER A 485 -16.59 3.63 -26.59
C SER A 485 -17.95 3.20 -26.04
N THR A 486 -18.01 2.59 -24.85
CA THR A 486 -19.28 2.31 -24.15
C THR A 486 -19.97 3.60 -23.74
N ILE A 487 -19.23 4.57 -23.17
CA ILE A 487 -19.78 5.87 -22.76
C ILE A 487 -20.26 6.67 -23.98
N GLU A 488 -19.51 6.68 -25.09
CA GLU A 488 -19.93 7.29 -26.35
C GLU A 488 -21.23 6.68 -26.90
N LYS A 489 -21.32 5.34 -26.97
CA LYS A 489 -22.51 4.64 -27.46
C LYS A 489 -23.72 4.88 -26.56
N LEU A 490 -23.54 4.86 -25.24
CA LEU A 490 -24.59 5.20 -24.26
C LEU A 490 -25.06 6.65 -24.42
N HIS A 491 -24.14 7.61 -24.56
CA HIS A 491 -24.48 9.01 -24.80
C HIS A 491 -25.24 9.20 -26.12
N GLY A 492 -24.74 8.61 -27.22
CA GLY A 492 -25.40 8.65 -28.53
C GLY A 492 -26.81 8.06 -28.51
N PHE A 493 -26.98 6.91 -27.85
CA PHE A 493 -28.28 6.28 -27.66
C PHE A 493 -29.23 7.13 -26.81
N ALA A 494 -28.79 7.61 -25.64
CA ALA A 494 -29.60 8.43 -24.75
C ALA A 494 -30.04 9.75 -25.42
N ARG A 495 -29.12 10.40 -26.15
CA ARG A 495 -29.39 11.61 -26.95
C ARG A 495 -30.39 11.35 -28.07
N LEU A 496 -30.25 10.24 -28.82
CA LEU A 496 -31.18 9.87 -29.88
C LEU A 496 -32.58 9.51 -29.33
N ALA A 497 -32.63 8.74 -28.23
CA ALA A 497 -33.86 8.39 -27.54
C ALA A 497 -34.58 9.64 -27.02
N TYR A 498 -33.87 10.56 -26.37
CA TYR A 498 -34.43 11.82 -25.88
C TYR A 498 -34.97 12.68 -27.02
N THR A 499 -34.19 12.83 -28.11
CA THR A 499 -34.61 13.60 -29.29
C THR A 499 -35.89 13.03 -29.92
N ARG A 500 -35.99 11.70 -30.05
CA ARG A 500 -37.20 11.03 -30.55
C ARG A 500 -38.39 11.19 -29.62
N TYR A 501 -38.21 11.03 -28.31
CA TYR A 501 -39.28 11.24 -27.33
C TYR A 501 -39.77 12.70 -27.30
N LEU A 502 -38.86 13.66 -27.44
CA LEU A 502 -39.20 15.08 -27.49
C LEU A 502 -40.02 15.41 -28.76
N ILE A 503 -39.64 14.86 -29.92
CA ILE A 503 -40.45 14.96 -31.16
C ILE A 503 -41.85 14.38 -30.96
N VAL A 504 -41.98 13.17 -30.40
CA VAL A 504 -43.29 12.55 -30.11
C VAL A 504 -44.11 13.39 -29.13
N ALA A 505 -43.48 13.94 -28.08
CA ALA A 505 -44.13 14.83 -27.14
C ALA A 505 -44.62 16.12 -27.80
N THR A 506 -43.81 16.75 -28.66
CA THR A 506 -44.21 17.93 -29.45
C THR A 506 -45.37 17.61 -30.39
N VAL A 507 -45.35 16.46 -31.09
CA VAL A 507 -46.46 16.02 -31.95
C VAL A 507 -47.76 15.81 -31.14
N LEU A 508 -47.67 15.20 -29.96
CA LEU A 508 -48.83 15.03 -29.06
C LEU A 508 -49.35 16.38 -28.50
N ILE A 509 -48.47 17.34 -28.21
CA ILE A 509 -48.84 18.71 -27.82
C ILE A 509 -49.57 19.41 -28.98
N VAL A 510 -49.08 19.26 -30.22
CA VAL A 510 -49.72 19.83 -31.43
C VAL A 510 -51.08 19.16 -31.70
N ILE A 511 -51.19 17.84 -31.61
CA ILE A 511 -52.47 17.13 -31.79
C ILE A 511 -53.49 17.57 -30.72
N THR A 512 -53.08 17.72 -29.46
CA THR A 512 -53.98 18.23 -28.40
C THR A 512 -54.32 19.71 -28.56
N ALA A 513 -53.46 20.50 -29.22
CA ALA A 513 -53.74 21.89 -29.62
C ALA A 513 -54.71 22.00 -30.82
N LEU A 514 -54.79 20.96 -31.67
CA LEU A 514 -55.66 20.93 -32.85
C LEU A 514 -57.03 20.27 -32.57
N CYS A 515 -57.09 19.27 -31.69
CA CYS A 515 -58.27 18.42 -31.51
C CYS A 515 -59.00 18.59 -30.16
N GLY A 516 -58.51 19.44 -29.25
CA GLY A 516 -59.04 19.55 -27.89
C GLY A 516 -59.96 20.75 -27.66
N GLU A 517 -61.06 20.57 -26.92
CA GLU A 517 -61.78 21.71 -26.32
C GLU A 517 -60.86 22.51 -25.38
N LYS A 518 -60.88 23.84 -25.45
CA LYS A 518 -59.90 24.74 -24.79
C LYS A 518 -58.44 24.32 -25.08
N PRO A 519 -58.03 24.26 -26.37
CA PRO A 519 -56.81 23.58 -26.78
C PRO A 519 -55.56 24.25 -26.20
N PHE A 520 -55.44 25.57 -26.38
CA PHE A 520 -54.28 26.36 -25.97
C PHE A 520 -53.92 26.17 -24.48
N ALA A 521 -54.91 26.29 -23.58
CA ALA A 521 -54.68 26.17 -22.14
C ALA A 521 -54.22 24.76 -21.72
N ARG A 522 -54.72 23.70 -22.37
CA ARG A 522 -54.32 22.31 -22.11
C ARG A 522 -52.90 22.05 -22.61
N SER A 523 -52.55 22.54 -23.81
CA SER A 523 -51.21 22.41 -24.40
C SER A 523 -50.15 23.18 -23.62
N VAL A 524 -50.43 24.43 -23.21
CA VAL A 524 -49.54 25.23 -22.34
C VAL A 524 -49.33 24.55 -20.99
N ALA A 525 -50.40 24.05 -20.34
CA ALA A 525 -50.27 23.33 -19.07
C ALA A 525 -49.46 22.03 -19.19
N MET A 526 -49.50 21.35 -20.34
CA MET A 526 -48.65 20.19 -20.63
C MET A 526 -47.18 20.59 -20.78
N ALA A 527 -46.88 21.58 -21.62
CA ALA A 527 -45.52 22.06 -21.85
C ALA A 527 -44.87 22.59 -20.55
N MET A 528 -45.63 23.37 -19.76
CA MET A 528 -45.20 23.86 -18.43
C MET A 528 -44.80 22.72 -17.49
N ARG A 529 -45.61 21.65 -17.39
CA ARG A 529 -45.30 20.51 -16.50
C ARG A 529 -44.03 19.76 -16.93
N ILE A 530 -43.90 19.49 -18.22
CA ILE A 530 -42.70 18.85 -18.77
C ILE A 530 -41.47 19.73 -18.49
N GLY A 531 -41.56 21.03 -18.78
CA GLY A 531 -40.51 22.01 -18.51
C GLY A 531 -40.11 22.11 -17.03
N ILE A 532 -41.07 22.10 -16.10
CA ILE A 532 -40.79 22.11 -14.65
C ILE A 532 -40.04 20.85 -14.21
N VAL A 533 -40.44 19.66 -14.70
CA VAL A 533 -39.75 18.40 -14.38
C VAL A 533 -38.33 18.38 -14.96
N HIS A 534 -38.15 18.87 -16.20
CA HIS A 534 -36.81 18.97 -16.80
C HIS A 534 -35.93 19.99 -16.08
N LEU A 535 -36.48 21.15 -15.69
CA LEU A 535 -35.77 22.15 -14.90
C LEU A 535 -35.37 21.62 -13.52
N PHE A 536 -36.24 20.83 -12.87
CA PHE A 536 -35.92 20.18 -11.60
C PHE A 536 -34.79 19.16 -11.74
N ILE A 537 -34.88 18.24 -12.73
CA ILE A 537 -33.84 17.24 -13.00
C ILE A 537 -32.51 17.93 -13.33
N PHE A 538 -32.53 18.92 -14.25
CA PHE A 538 -31.35 19.69 -14.60
C PHE A 538 -30.74 20.39 -13.38
N SER A 539 -31.56 21.04 -12.53
CA SER A 539 -31.08 21.74 -11.34
C SER A 539 -30.48 20.78 -10.31
N LEU A 540 -31.06 19.59 -10.15
CA LEU A 540 -30.55 18.56 -9.24
C LEU A 540 -29.22 17.98 -9.75
N SER A 541 -29.11 17.65 -11.05
CA SER A 541 -27.87 17.18 -11.65
C SER A 541 -26.78 18.26 -11.68
N TRP A 542 -27.14 19.52 -11.93
CA TRP A 542 -26.25 20.68 -11.85
C TRP A 542 -25.75 20.91 -10.41
N TRP A 543 -26.62 20.79 -9.40
CA TRP A 543 -26.23 20.86 -8.00
C TRP A 543 -25.28 19.71 -7.61
N ALA A 544 -25.58 18.48 -8.01
CA ALA A 544 -24.73 17.32 -7.77
C ALA A 544 -23.36 17.46 -8.44
N TRP A 545 -23.32 17.89 -9.71
CA TRP A 545 -22.07 18.17 -10.43
C TRP A 545 -21.23 19.24 -9.73
N ASN A 546 -21.82 20.38 -9.37
CA ASN A 546 -21.09 21.46 -8.66
C ASN A 546 -20.58 21.00 -7.28
N THR A 547 -21.34 20.15 -6.59
CA THR A 547 -20.95 19.59 -5.29
C THR A 547 -19.71 18.69 -5.45
N MET A 548 -19.71 17.80 -6.45
CA MET A 548 -18.55 17.00 -6.83
C MET A 548 -17.37 17.87 -7.25
N GLU A 549 -17.57 18.84 -8.15
CA GLU A 549 -16.53 19.74 -8.67
C GLU A 549 -15.89 20.61 -7.58
N SER A 550 -16.63 20.94 -6.52
CA SER A 550 -16.14 21.66 -5.34
C SER A 550 -15.44 20.76 -4.30
N GLY A 551 -15.52 19.44 -4.44
CA GLY A 551 -14.98 18.48 -3.49
C GLY A 551 -13.45 18.42 -3.47
N SER A 552 -12.88 18.04 -2.31
CA SER A 552 -11.43 17.87 -2.13
C SER A 552 -10.81 16.94 -3.17
N TRP A 553 -11.39 15.75 -3.37
CA TRP A 553 -10.96 14.79 -4.39
C TRP A 553 -10.88 15.40 -5.80
N ALA A 554 -11.95 16.08 -6.24
CA ALA A 554 -12.04 16.69 -7.57
C ALA A 554 -11.02 17.82 -7.76
N LEU A 555 -10.85 18.67 -6.74
CA LEU A 555 -9.84 19.73 -6.73
C LEU A 555 -8.41 19.15 -6.73
N ASN A 556 -8.17 18.05 -6.04
CA ASN A 556 -6.87 17.39 -5.95
C ASN A 556 -6.50 16.73 -7.29
N VAL A 557 -7.44 16.08 -7.98
CA VAL A 557 -7.24 15.52 -9.33
C VAL A 557 -7.01 16.62 -10.38
N ARG A 558 -7.81 17.69 -10.39
CA ARG A 558 -7.63 18.82 -11.34
C ARG A 558 -6.36 19.63 -11.10
N ARG A 559 -5.88 19.73 -9.86
CA ARG A 559 -4.53 20.28 -9.54
C ARG A 559 -3.42 19.26 -9.78
N SER A 560 -3.79 18.06 -10.23
CA SER A 560 -2.97 16.87 -10.44
C SER A 560 -2.12 16.48 -9.24
N ALA A 561 -2.57 16.82 -8.02
CA ALA A 561 -1.83 16.72 -6.77
C ALA A 561 -1.86 15.33 -6.14
N ALA A 562 -2.98 14.61 -6.28
CA ALA A 562 -3.13 13.24 -5.79
C ALA A 562 -2.24 12.26 -6.57
N PHE A 563 -1.88 11.14 -5.93
CA PHE A 563 -1.09 10.05 -6.52
C PHE A 563 0.29 10.45 -7.08
N ARG A 564 0.81 11.63 -6.70
CA ARG A 564 2.10 12.17 -7.18
C ARG A 564 3.31 11.66 -6.39
N VAL A 565 4.34 11.32 -7.17
CA VAL A 565 5.77 11.28 -6.79
C VAL A 565 6.21 12.57 -6.06
N PRO A 566 7.13 12.52 -5.08
CA PRO A 566 7.83 13.69 -4.52
C PRO A 566 8.66 14.47 -5.55
N ILE A 567 9.26 15.58 -5.09
CA ILE A 567 10.07 16.48 -5.92
C ILE A 567 11.55 16.36 -5.52
N GLY A 568 12.32 15.60 -6.29
CA GLY A 568 13.79 15.58 -6.26
C GLY A 568 14.44 15.16 -4.93
N PRO A 569 15.78 15.25 -4.84
CA PRO A 569 16.49 15.11 -3.57
C PRO A 569 16.07 16.20 -2.57
N HIS A 570 16.28 15.97 -1.27
CA HIS A 570 15.95 16.93 -0.23
C HIS A 570 16.95 18.11 -0.29
N PRO A 571 16.49 19.37 -0.30
CA PRO A 571 17.37 20.53 -0.47
C PRO A 571 18.26 20.82 0.76
N MET A 572 18.21 19.97 1.79
CA MET A 572 19.13 20.01 2.95
C MET A 572 19.90 18.69 3.14
N TYR A 573 19.98 17.82 2.12
CA TYR A 573 21.02 16.80 2.12
C TYR A 573 22.37 17.43 1.81
N PRO A 574 23.45 17.03 2.49
CA PRO A 574 24.77 17.58 2.27
C PRO A 574 25.39 17.00 1.00
N ASP A 575 26.33 17.74 0.40
CA ASP A 575 27.12 17.32 -0.77
C ASP A 575 28.33 16.51 -0.26
N ILE A 576 28.08 15.23 0.07
CA ILE A 576 29.06 14.28 0.66
C ILE A 576 29.20 13.07 -0.28
N PRO A 577 30.42 12.51 -0.45
CA PRO A 577 30.64 11.24 -1.14
C PRO A 577 29.70 10.13 -0.68
N ALA A 578 29.33 9.26 -1.62
CA ALA A 578 28.42 8.17 -1.35
C ALA A 578 29.12 6.96 -0.72
N SER A 579 28.36 6.13 0.02
CA SER A 579 28.81 4.93 0.70
C SER A 579 27.71 3.86 0.65
N ILE A 580 28.11 2.58 0.74
CA ILE A 580 27.17 1.47 0.90
C ILE A 580 26.75 1.37 2.38
N PRO A 581 25.43 1.26 2.68
CA PRO A 581 24.93 1.03 4.03
C PRO A 581 24.96 -0.47 4.41
N LEU A 582 25.44 -0.77 5.61
CA LEU A 582 25.57 -2.11 6.18
C LEU A 582 24.41 -2.43 7.16
N ASN A 583 24.34 -3.68 7.63
CA ASN A 583 23.39 -4.10 8.66
C ASN A 583 23.61 -3.35 10.01
N ASP A 584 24.85 -3.00 10.33
CA ASP A 584 25.26 -2.40 11.60
C ASP A 584 25.25 -0.86 11.65
N ASP A 585 25.08 -0.18 10.51
CA ASP A 585 25.05 1.28 10.41
C ASP A 585 23.77 1.89 11.03
N VAL A 586 23.85 3.12 11.54
CA VAL A 586 22.68 3.87 12.00
C VAL A 586 22.15 4.74 10.86
N LEU A 587 20.99 4.37 10.29
CA LEU A 587 20.43 5.01 9.10
C LEU A 587 19.45 6.14 9.46
N ILE A 588 19.68 7.34 8.92
CA ILE A 588 18.85 8.54 9.08
C ILE A 588 18.04 8.80 7.80
N LEU A 589 16.76 8.39 7.79
CA LEU A 589 15.82 8.55 6.68
C LEU A 589 14.59 9.37 7.08
N ASN A 590 14.75 10.69 7.18
CA ASN A 590 13.66 11.59 7.56
C ASN A 590 12.50 11.57 6.54
N GLU A 591 12.75 11.11 5.31
CA GLU A 591 11.73 10.88 4.26
C GLU A 591 10.62 9.91 4.65
N MET A 592 10.74 9.15 5.73
CA MET A 592 9.66 8.28 6.21
C MET A 592 8.72 8.95 7.22
N LYS A 593 9.18 9.98 7.92
CA LYS A 593 8.41 10.69 8.94
C LYS A 593 7.20 11.39 8.32
N SER A 594 5.99 10.87 8.54
CA SER A 594 4.71 11.46 8.11
C SER A 594 3.52 10.70 8.69
N SER A 595 2.53 11.44 9.17
CA SER A 595 1.25 10.92 9.70
C SER A 595 0.40 10.11 8.71
N TYR A 596 0.78 10.02 7.43
CA TYR A 596 0.19 9.10 6.46
C TYR A 596 0.89 7.73 6.43
N MET A 597 2.21 7.64 6.66
CA MET A 597 2.99 6.39 6.44
C MET A 597 2.58 5.22 7.34
N ALA A 598 1.87 5.49 8.44
CA ALA A 598 1.44 4.49 9.42
C ALA A 598 2.66 3.72 9.97
N SER A 599 2.64 2.39 10.03
CA SER A 599 3.79 1.55 10.43
C SER A 599 5.12 1.92 9.76
N PHE A 600 5.09 2.38 8.50
CA PHE A 600 6.31 2.79 7.80
C PHE A 600 6.87 4.16 8.25
N ASN A 601 6.22 4.89 9.17
CA ASN A 601 6.71 6.18 9.71
C ASN A 601 8.07 6.05 10.40
N ASP A 602 8.28 4.95 11.13
CA ASP A 602 9.45 4.71 12.00
C ASP A 602 10.16 3.39 11.67
N VAL A 603 9.96 2.84 10.46
CA VAL A 603 10.37 1.47 10.11
C VAL A 603 11.86 1.17 10.36
N LEU A 604 12.76 2.12 10.12
CA LEU A 604 14.19 1.93 10.43
C LEU A 604 14.45 1.82 11.94
N GLU A 605 13.72 2.57 12.78
CA GLU A 605 13.91 2.55 14.24
C GLU A 605 13.52 1.20 14.87
N VAL A 606 12.79 0.34 14.15
CA VAL A 606 12.32 -0.97 14.63
C VAL A 606 12.96 -2.14 13.86
N MET A 607 13.07 -2.05 12.53
CA MET A 607 13.49 -3.16 11.67
C MET A 607 14.99 -3.19 11.34
N HIS A 608 15.71 -2.06 11.42
CA HIS A 608 17.13 -2.04 10.99
C HIS A 608 18.07 -2.33 12.18
N PRO A 609 19.00 -3.31 12.09
CA PRO A 609 19.76 -3.77 13.26
C PRO A 609 20.62 -2.67 13.91
N GLY A 610 21.36 -1.89 13.11
CA GLY A 610 22.17 -0.77 13.61
C GLY A 610 21.34 0.34 14.26
N ASN A 611 20.20 0.70 13.67
CA ASN A 611 19.23 1.60 14.30
C ASN A 611 18.66 1.06 15.62
N LYS A 612 18.38 -0.25 15.71
CA LYS A 612 17.85 -0.90 16.92
C LYS A 612 18.87 -0.86 18.06
N TYR A 613 20.11 -1.30 17.79
CA TYR A 613 21.23 -1.20 18.73
C TYR A 613 21.43 0.23 19.25
N PHE A 614 21.39 1.21 18.34
CA PHE A 614 21.48 2.62 18.68
C PHE A 614 20.30 3.10 19.55
N ASN A 615 19.07 2.67 19.25
CA ASN A 615 17.89 3.02 20.05
C ASN A 615 17.95 2.42 21.46
N ASP A 616 18.37 1.16 21.62
CA ASP A 616 18.58 0.53 22.93
C ASP A 616 19.62 1.31 23.78
N LEU A 617 20.72 1.76 23.14
CA LEU A 617 21.75 2.60 23.76
C LEU A 617 21.23 4.01 24.13
N ILE A 618 20.32 4.58 23.32
CA ILE A 618 19.65 5.86 23.60
C ILE A 618 18.65 5.71 24.75
N ASP A 619 17.82 4.67 24.79
CA ASP A 619 16.74 4.50 25.78
C ASP A 619 17.23 4.05 27.16
N THR A 620 18.41 3.42 27.22
CA THR A 620 19.18 3.25 28.45
C THR A 620 19.82 4.55 28.95
N SER A 621 20.22 5.45 28.03
CA SER A 621 20.98 6.68 28.33
C SER A 621 20.14 7.96 28.47
N SER A 622 18.91 7.99 27.96
CA SER A 622 18.07 9.19 27.85
C SER A 622 17.44 9.63 29.18
N LYS A 623 17.30 8.71 30.14
CA LYS A 623 16.57 8.91 31.40
C LYS A 623 17.21 10.00 32.25
N GLY A 624 16.59 11.19 32.25
CA GLY A 624 17.09 12.38 32.93
C GLY A 624 18.07 13.23 32.13
N TYR A 625 18.32 12.94 30.84
CA TYR A 625 19.28 13.68 30.01
C TYR A 625 19.10 15.20 30.04
N GLN A 626 17.87 15.69 29.90
CA GLN A 626 17.54 17.12 29.97
C GLN A 626 17.80 17.78 31.35
N SER A 627 17.98 17.00 32.43
CA SER A 627 18.32 17.53 33.76
C SER A 627 19.83 17.55 34.05
N LEU A 628 20.64 16.87 33.22
CA LEU A 628 22.09 16.94 33.30
C LEU A 628 22.60 18.35 32.94
N PRO A 629 23.65 18.87 33.62
CA PRO A 629 24.37 20.05 33.16
C PRO A 629 24.93 19.86 31.74
N ASN A 630 24.96 20.92 30.94
CA ASN A 630 25.37 20.87 29.52
C ASN A 630 26.71 20.14 29.28
N ILE A 631 27.68 20.26 30.21
CA ILE A 631 28.99 19.59 30.09
C ILE A 631 28.92 18.05 30.28
N LEU A 632 27.90 17.55 30.98
CA LEU A 632 27.62 16.12 31.09
C LEU A 632 26.75 15.63 29.93
N GLN A 633 25.81 16.46 29.45
CA GLN A 633 25.10 16.19 28.18
C GLN A 633 26.07 16.04 27.00
N GLU A 634 27.05 16.95 26.91
CA GLU A 634 28.14 16.94 25.92
C GLU A 634 28.98 15.67 26.01
N ARG A 635 29.41 15.29 27.22
CA ARG A 635 30.20 14.08 27.44
C ARG A 635 29.44 12.81 27.11
N LEU A 636 28.15 12.71 27.47
CA LEU A 636 27.35 11.53 27.19
C LEU A 636 27.15 11.33 25.68
N ARG A 637 26.70 12.38 24.95
CA ARG A 637 26.50 12.27 23.49
C ARG A 637 27.80 11.99 22.74
N THR A 638 28.91 12.57 23.20
CA THR A 638 30.24 12.32 22.61
C THR A 638 30.68 10.88 22.90
N SER A 639 30.53 10.39 24.13
CA SER A 639 30.89 9.01 24.50
C SER A 639 30.05 7.94 23.80
N ILE A 640 28.77 8.23 23.53
CA ILE A 640 27.90 7.32 22.74
C ILE A 640 28.39 7.26 21.29
N VAL A 641 28.64 8.42 20.68
CA VAL A 641 29.13 8.49 19.28
C VAL A 641 30.54 7.87 19.14
N ASP A 642 31.43 8.10 20.09
CA ASP A 642 32.77 7.50 20.08
C ASP A 642 32.73 5.99 20.36
N SER A 643 31.72 5.47 21.09
CA SER A 643 31.49 4.02 21.21
C SER A 643 31.05 3.43 19.87
N LEU A 644 30.05 4.03 19.21
CA LEU A 644 29.55 3.57 17.91
C LEU A 644 30.69 3.50 16.88
N TYR A 645 31.50 4.55 16.77
CA TYR A 645 32.66 4.55 15.88
C TYR A 645 33.77 3.57 16.31
N GLY A 646 33.93 3.28 17.60
CA GLY A 646 34.80 2.20 18.08
C GLY A 646 34.31 0.82 17.60
N ASP A 647 33.00 0.59 17.72
CA ASP A 647 32.29 -0.61 17.27
C ASP A 647 32.11 -0.69 15.73
N GLN A 648 32.76 0.19 14.95
CA GLN A 648 32.63 0.37 13.49
C GLN A 648 31.21 0.71 12.99
N ARG A 649 30.30 1.12 13.89
CA ARG A 649 28.91 1.51 13.58
C ARG A 649 28.85 2.96 13.13
N ARG A 650 28.85 3.17 11.82
CA ARG A 650 28.80 4.52 11.23
C ARG A 650 27.37 5.09 11.29
N ILE A 651 27.23 6.41 11.14
CA ILE A 651 25.92 7.07 11.05
C ILE A 651 25.75 7.62 9.64
N LEU A 652 24.75 7.11 8.91
CA LEU A 652 24.54 7.41 7.49
C LEU A 652 23.23 8.19 7.26
N THR A 653 23.24 9.09 6.28
CA THR A 653 22.03 9.74 5.76
C THR A 653 22.08 9.79 4.23
N LYS A 654 21.10 10.43 3.60
CA LYS A 654 21.12 10.65 2.15
C LYS A 654 21.95 11.88 1.78
N ASN A 655 22.73 11.80 0.71
CA ASN A 655 23.44 12.92 0.12
C ASN A 655 22.59 13.66 -0.93
N ALA A 656 23.11 14.75 -1.49
CA ALA A 656 22.43 15.56 -2.51
C ALA A 656 22.00 14.78 -3.78
N GLY A 657 22.60 13.62 -4.07
CA GLY A 657 22.19 12.71 -5.14
C GLY A 657 21.06 11.73 -4.77
N GLY A 658 20.79 11.52 -3.48
CA GLY A 658 19.87 10.50 -2.97
C GLY A 658 20.54 9.16 -2.63
N ASN A 659 21.86 9.06 -2.76
CA ASN A 659 22.65 7.91 -2.31
C ASN A 659 22.94 8.02 -0.81
N TRP A 660 23.27 6.91 -0.17
CA TRP A 660 23.68 6.91 1.23
C TRP A 660 25.09 7.51 1.37
N ALA A 661 25.37 8.18 2.48
CA ALA A 661 26.64 8.82 2.79
C ALA A 661 26.80 8.93 4.31
N GLU A 662 28.02 8.80 4.82
CA GLU A 662 28.30 9.00 6.25
C GLU A 662 28.21 10.48 6.63
N VAL A 663 27.66 10.78 7.81
CA VAL A 663 27.62 12.15 8.34
C VAL A 663 28.90 12.48 9.11
N ASP A 664 29.36 13.74 9.05
CA ASP A 664 30.51 14.14 9.87
C ASP A 664 30.22 14.03 11.38
N ARG A 665 31.26 13.84 12.19
CA ARG A 665 31.15 13.59 13.64
C ARG A 665 30.35 14.65 14.40
N ASN A 666 30.25 15.90 13.93
CA ASN A 666 29.40 16.92 14.56
C ASN A 666 27.91 16.69 14.25
N HIS A 667 27.57 16.23 13.05
CA HIS A 667 26.22 15.81 12.69
C HIS A 667 25.83 14.51 13.42
N ALA A 668 26.75 13.56 13.60
CA ALA A 668 26.54 12.37 14.44
C ALA A 668 26.23 12.75 15.89
N ILE A 669 27.04 13.65 16.49
CA ILE A 669 26.83 14.19 17.84
C ILE A 669 25.52 14.99 17.96
N TRP A 670 25.14 15.73 16.92
CA TRP A 670 23.84 16.43 16.88
C TRP A 670 22.65 15.46 16.79
N TYR A 671 22.77 14.38 16.02
CA TYR A 671 21.73 13.36 15.90
C TYR A 671 21.55 12.57 17.21
N CYS A 672 22.66 12.16 17.85
CA CYS A 672 22.64 11.59 19.20
C CYS A 672 21.96 12.53 20.20
N HIS A 673 22.29 13.84 20.17
CA HIS A 673 21.62 14.84 20.99
C HIS A 673 20.12 14.97 20.68
N LYS A 674 19.69 14.94 19.41
CA LYS A 674 18.26 14.92 19.02
C LYS A 674 17.54 13.76 19.70
N GLN A 675 18.07 12.54 19.58
CA GLN A 675 17.39 11.34 20.05
C GLN A 675 17.40 11.21 21.58
N LEU A 676 18.51 11.53 22.27
CA LEU A 676 18.53 11.65 23.73
C LEU A 676 17.54 12.70 24.24
N ALA A 677 17.45 13.85 23.57
CA ALA A 677 16.52 14.91 23.96
C ALA A 677 15.04 14.50 23.76
N VAL A 678 14.73 13.82 22.65
CA VAL A 678 13.41 13.25 22.34
C VAL A 678 12.98 12.24 23.41
N ARG A 679 13.74 11.14 23.57
CA ARG A 679 13.38 10.04 24.49
C ARG A 679 13.40 10.42 25.97
N SER A 680 13.98 11.58 26.32
CA SER A 680 13.98 12.10 27.68
C SER A 680 12.74 12.90 28.09
N ASN A 681 11.83 13.24 27.16
CA ASN A 681 10.69 14.13 27.43
C ASN A 681 9.58 14.02 26.36
N ASP A 682 8.43 13.46 26.74
CA ASP A 682 7.24 13.21 25.90
C ASP A 682 6.79 14.46 25.11
N LEU A 683 6.89 15.65 25.71
CA LEU A 683 6.50 16.90 25.04
C LEU A 683 7.49 17.31 23.95
N VAL A 684 8.78 17.00 24.13
CA VAL A 684 9.82 17.21 23.11
C VAL A 684 9.68 16.18 22.00
N GLU A 685 9.39 14.91 22.33
CA GLU A 685 9.08 13.87 21.34
C GLU A 685 7.87 14.24 20.47
N LEU A 686 6.71 14.54 21.07
CA LEU A 686 5.51 14.96 20.35
C LEU A 686 5.75 16.22 19.49
N SER A 687 6.52 17.19 20.01
CA SER A 687 6.87 18.40 19.27
C SER A 687 7.84 18.12 18.11
N MET A 688 8.81 17.23 18.30
CA MET A 688 9.79 16.88 17.27
C MET A 688 9.15 16.06 16.15
N ASN A 689 8.32 15.07 16.49
CA ASN A 689 7.56 14.27 15.53
C ASN A 689 6.63 15.15 14.68
N TYR A 690 5.95 16.13 15.29
CA TYR A 690 5.18 17.12 14.53
C TYR A 690 6.04 17.97 13.59
N LEU A 691 7.27 18.32 14.00
CA LEU A 691 8.18 19.11 13.16
C LEU A 691 8.78 18.32 12.00
N ASP A 692 9.17 17.06 12.21
CA ASP A 692 9.64 16.18 11.13
C ASP A 692 8.49 15.89 10.13
N HIS A 693 7.26 15.66 10.62
CA HIS A 693 6.07 15.55 9.76
C HIS A 693 5.82 16.84 8.96
N ALA A 694 5.86 18.02 9.61
CA ALA A 694 5.67 19.30 8.95
C ALA A 694 6.80 19.61 7.93
N LEU A 695 8.02 19.12 8.19
CA LEU A 695 9.15 19.23 7.27
C LEU A 695 8.90 18.38 6.02
N MET A 696 8.42 17.15 6.18
CA MET A 696 8.07 16.28 5.05
C MET A 696 6.84 16.78 4.27
N GLU A 697 5.89 17.47 4.89
CA GLU A 697 4.80 18.16 4.17
C GLU A 697 5.32 19.24 3.18
N THR A 698 6.55 19.73 3.34
CA THR A 698 7.16 20.62 2.33
C THR A 698 7.59 19.91 1.04
N ARG A 699 7.82 18.58 1.07
CA ARG A 699 8.26 17.75 -0.08
C ARG A 699 7.22 16.78 -0.60
N PHE A 700 6.35 16.24 0.27
CA PHE A 700 5.32 15.25 -0.05
C PHE A 700 3.90 15.84 0.04
N GLY A 701 3.73 16.89 0.82
CA GLY A 701 2.43 17.47 1.15
C GLY A 701 1.78 18.30 0.04
N TYR A 702 0.65 18.90 0.39
CA TYR A 702 -0.23 19.61 -0.55
C TYR A 702 0.41 20.86 -1.19
N PHE A 703 1.18 21.62 -0.42
CA PHE A 703 1.71 22.93 -0.82
C PHE A 703 3.16 22.87 -1.34
N ARG A 704 3.73 21.68 -1.56
CA ARG A 704 5.14 21.44 -1.93
C ARG A 704 5.67 22.16 -3.18
N HIS A 705 4.78 22.59 -4.07
CA HIS A 705 5.14 23.36 -5.28
C HIS A 705 5.13 24.88 -5.06
N THR A 706 4.79 25.36 -3.86
CA THR A 706 4.79 26.80 -3.54
C THR A 706 6.18 27.26 -3.12
N VAL A 707 6.60 28.44 -3.61
CA VAL A 707 7.90 29.05 -3.27
C VAL A 707 8.11 29.15 -1.74
N MET A 708 7.02 29.39 -0.98
CA MET A 708 7.04 29.36 0.49
C MET A 708 7.52 28.01 1.04
N HIS A 709 6.91 26.90 0.61
CA HIS A 709 7.28 25.57 1.10
C HIS A 709 8.64 25.10 0.56
N GLN A 710 9.08 25.58 -0.60
CA GLN A 710 10.38 25.21 -1.17
C GLN A 710 11.56 26.00 -0.57
N LYS A 711 11.39 27.29 -0.25
CA LYS A 711 12.51 28.18 0.15
C LYS A 711 12.47 28.70 1.58
N HIS A 712 11.32 28.69 2.26
CA HIS A 712 11.15 29.43 3.52
C HIS A 712 10.66 28.56 4.70
N ILE A 713 9.68 27.67 4.47
CA ILE A 713 9.17 26.80 5.53
C ILE A 713 10.23 25.79 6.05
N PRO A 714 11.07 25.14 5.22
CA PRO A 714 12.06 24.18 5.73
C PRO A 714 13.07 24.83 6.68
N MET A 715 13.62 25.99 6.29
CA MET A 715 14.54 26.78 7.11
C MET A 715 13.91 27.24 8.43
N PHE A 716 12.62 27.59 8.42
CA PHE A 716 11.89 27.96 9.63
C PHE A 716 11.68 26.76 10.57
N LEU A 717 11.29 25.61 10.04
CA LEU A 717 11.07 24.38 10.81
C LEU A 717 12.37 23.84 11.41
N MET A 718 13.46 23.77 10.63
CA MET A 718 14.78 23.38 11.14
C MET A 718 15.29 24.31 12.24
N LYS A 719 15.04 25.62 12.12
CA LYS A 719 15.32 26.55 13.21
C LYS A 719 14.49 26.21 14.45
N LEU A 720 13.19 25.94 14.31
CA LEU A 720 12.34 25.56 15.45
C LEU A 720 12.81 24.26 16.11
N GLN A 721 13.26 23.26 15.33
CA GLN A 721 13.88 22.05 15.87
C GLN A 721 15.17 22.37 16.66
N SER A 722 16.05 23.23 16.11
CA SER A 722 17.26 23.66 16.82
C SER A 722 16.98 24.51 18.06
N ASP A 723 15.89 25.26 18.12
CA ASP A 723 15.50 26.06 19.29
C ASP A 723 14.77 25.18 20.34
N LEU A 724 14.01 24.16 19.92
CA LEU A 724 13.39 23.15 20.78
C LEU A 724 14.45 22.29 21.50
N LEU A 725 15.50 21.87 20.78
CA LEU A 725 16.67 21.16 21.33
C LEU A 725 17.56 22.05 22.25
N ARG A 726 17.19 23.31 22.49
CA ARG A 726 17.89 24.26 23.37
C ARG A 726 17.09 24.66 24.62
N LEU A 727 16.11 23.84 25.00
CA LEU A 727 15.51 23.83 26.34
C LEU A 727 16.34 22.85 27.20
N SER A 728 16.82 23.16 28.41
CA SER A 728 16.44 24.19 29.39
C SER A 728 17.03 25.61 29.20
N PRO A 729 16.43 26.64 29.83
CA PRO A 729 16.74 28.05 29.58
C PRO A 729 18.12 28.49 30.12
N HIS A 730 18.77 29.37 29.34
CA HIS A 730 20.01 30.07 29.71
C HIS A 730 19.88 30.82 31.06
N PRO A 731 20.70 30.51 32.08
CA PRO A 731 20.87 31.40 33.22
C PRO A 731 21.80 32.55 32.82
N LYS A 732 21.25 33.77 32.77
CA LYS A 732 21.98 35.06 32.70
C LYS A 732 22.89 35.28 31.48
N ALA A 733 22.27 35.70 30.38
CA ALA A 733 22.89 36.68 29.48
C ALA A 733 22.17 38.04 29.65
N HIS A 734 22.53 38.81 30.67
CA HIS A 734 22.13 40.22 30.79
C HIS A 734 23.17 41.10 30.07
N PRO A 735 22.83 41.77 28.96
CA PRO A 735 23.36 43.10 28.71
C PRO A 735 22.97 44.00 29.89
N LYS A 736 23.82 44.96 30.26
CA LYS A 736 23.50 45.92 31.32
C LYS A 736 22.30 46.79 30.92
N GLU A 737 21.47 47.12 31.88
CA GLU A 737 20.47 48.17 31.71
C GLU A 737 21.16 49.51 31.43
N GLU A 738 20.71 50.24 30.43
CA GLU A 738 20.70 51.71 30.53
C GLU A 738 19.50 52.30 29.77
N GLN A 739 18.71 53.06 30.52
CA GLN A 739 17.56 53.91 30.14
C GLN A 739 16.20 53.23 29.85
N PRO A 740 15.06 53.80 30.34
CA PRO A 740 13.74 53.17 30.28
C PRO A 740 12.78 53.83 29.26
N SER A 741 11.81 53.04 28.75
CA SER A 741 10.57 53.60 28.20
C SER A 741 9.37 52.69 28.48
N ASN A 742 8.39 53.23 29.21
CA ASN A 742 7.21 52.54 29.71
C ASN A 742 6.37 51.83 28.62
N THR A 743 5.74 50.71 29.04
CA THR A 743 4.40 50.23 28.63
C THR A 743 3.94 50.42 27.18
N PHE A 744 3.61 49.33 26.48
CA PHE A 744 2.50 49.40 25.51
C PHE A 744 1.65 48.12 25.47
N LEU A 745 0.39 48.24 25.89
CA LEU A 745 -0.65 47.27 25.59
C LEU A 745 -1.14 47.50 24.15
N ALA A 746 -1.28 46.39 23.41
CA ALA A 746 -2.02 46.28 22.15
C ALA A 746 -1.72 47.28 21.03
N ARG A 747 -1.18 46.77 19.91
CA ARG A 747 -1.71 47.15 18.59
C ARG A 747 -1.60 46.03 17.57
N SER A 748 -2.63 45.91 16.75
CA SER A 748 -2.65 45.04 15.58
C SER A 748 -1.67 45.55 14.52
N GLY A 749 -0.80 44.65 14.06
CA GLY A 749 0.13 44.90 12.97
C GLY A 749 0.51 43.56 12.34
N LEU A 750 0.50 43.49 11.02
CA LEU A 750 1.01 42.33 10.28
C LEU A 750 2.50 42.13 10.63
N PRO A 751 2.97 40.88 10.81
CA PRO A 751 4.39 40.64 11.02
C PRO A 751 5.15 41.11 9.77
N LYS A 752 6.08 42.05 9.95
CA LYS A 752 7.06 42.35 8.90
C LYS A 752 7.92 41.09 8.71
N PRO A 753 8.17 40.64 7.47
CA PRO A 753 9.07 39.52 7.23
C PRO A 753 10.47 39.88 7.76
N PRO A 754 11.23 38.93 8.32
CA PRO A 754 12.57 39.19 8.81
C PRO A 754 13.49 39.55 7.64
N THR A 755 14.09 40.74 7.69
CA THR A 755 15.15 41.15 6.77
C THR A 755 16.44 40.43 7.16
N LEU A 756 16.63 39.22 6.64
CA LEU A 756 17.89 38.48 6.73
C LEU A 756 18.90 39.11 5.75
N ASN A 757 20.12 39.40 6.23
CA ASN A 757 21.21 39.82 5.36
C ASN A 757 21.61 38.65 4.46
N ASN A 758 21.60 38.89 3.15
CA ASN A 758 21.46 37.83 2.15
C ASN A 758 22.81 37.36 1.57
N GLU A 759 23.88 37.42 2.37
CA GLU A 759 25.27 37.33 1.87
C GLU A 759 25.97 35.99 2.14
N SER A 760 25.43 35.13 3.02
CA SER A 760 26.05 33.85 3.40
C SER A 760 25.48 32.59 2.71
N TYR A 761 24.33 32.68 2.03
CA TYR A 761 23.72 31.54 1.34
C TYR A 761 23.22 31.93 -0.05
N ARG A 762 24.09 31.78 -1.06
CA ARG A 762 23.86 32.23 -2.44
C ARG A 762 23.81 31.06 -3.44
N TRP A 763 22.93 30.10 -3.20
CA TRP A 763 22.62 29.07 -4.20
C TRP A 763 21.97 29.73 -5.43
N GLN A 764 22.57 29.56 -6.60
CA GLN A 764 22.08 30.15 -7.86
C GLN A 764 20.81 29.45 -8.35
N GLU A 765 19.85 30.21 -8.88
CA GLU A 765 18.63 29.66 -9.46
C GLU A 765 18.75 29.31 -10.95
N SER A 766 17.86 28.40 -11.36
CA SER A 766 17.48 28.02 -12.72
C SER A 766 18.49 27.24 -13.58
N SER A 767 18.18 25.95 -13.77
CA SER A 767 18.22 25.27 -15.07
C SER A 767 17.08 24.24 -15.13
N PRO A 768 16.52 23.94 -16.32
CA PRO A 768 15.45 22.96 -16.49
C PRO A 768 15.98 21.51 -16.49
N LEU A 769 15.13 20.55 -16.11
CA LEU A 769 15.43 19.10 -16.10
C LEU A 769 16.82 18.78 -15.53
N MET A 770 16.91 18.80 -14.20
CA MET A 770 18.09 18.44 -13.43
C MET A 770 18.69 17.12 -13.96
N SER A 771 19.82 17.23 -14.65
CA SER A 771 20.65 16.08 -15.01
C SER A 771 21.05 15.39 -13.71
N LEU A 772 20.94 14.07 -13.68
CA LEU A 772 21.62 13.29 -12.66
C LEU A 772 23.10 13.69 -12.71
N ARG A 773 23.64 14.23 -11.61
CA ARG A 773 25.07 14.05 -11.36
C ARG A 773 25.21 12.56 -11.07
N GLU A 774 25.96 11.87 -11.92
CA GLU A 774 26.54 10.59 -11.54
C GLU A 774 27.30 10.85 -10.24
N ALA A 775 26.88 10.16 -9.17
CA ALA A 775 27.62 10.17 -7.93
C ALA A 775 28.82 9.23 -8.09
N GLU A 776 29.91 9.50 -7.38
CA GLU A 776 31.11 8.68 -7.47
C GLU A 776 30.92 7.39 -6.65
N ASP A 777 31.14 6.25 -7.31
CA ASP A 777 31.17 4.92 -6.70
C ASP A 777 32.23 4.87 -5.57
N PRO A 778 31.93 4.36 -4.36
CA PRO A 778 32.94 4.23 -3.30
C PRO A 778 34.08 3.24 -3.64
N PHE A 779 33.83 2.32 -4.56
CA PHE A 779 34.80 1.47 -5.25
C PHE A 779 34.16 1.01 -6.59
N PRO A 780 34.93 0.68 -7.63
CA PRO A 780 34.38 0.41 -8.97
C PRO A 780 33.28 -0.66 -8.93
N GLY A 781 32.07 -0.36 -9.39
CA GLY A 781 30.97 -1.34 -9.43
C GLY A 781 30.20 -1.49 -8.13
N ALA A 782 30.45 -0.63 -7.13
CA ALA A 782 29.75 -0.60 -5.85
C ALA A 782 28.21 -0.56 -5.95
N TRP A 783 27.65 -0.01 -7.02
CA TRP A 783 26.20 0.03 -7.25
C TRP A 783 25.72 -0.88 -8.39
N SER A 784 26.58 -1.75 -8.91
CA SER A 784 26.22 -2.71 -9.95
C SER A 784 25.13 -3.66 -9.44
N ALA A 785 24.09 -3.79 -10.24
CA ALA A 785 22.83 -4.43 -9.92
C ALA A 785 22.58 -5.67 -10.79
N GLU A 786 21.52 -6.43 -10.46
CA GLU A 786 21.11 -7.60 -11.22
C GLU A 786 20.76 -7.23 -12.66
N GLY A 787 21.45 -7.88 -13.62
CA GLY A 787 21.38 -7.58 -15.04
C GLY A 787 22.51 -6.68 -15.59
N ASP A 788 23.35 -6.08 -14.75
CA ASP A 788 24.50 -5.30 -15.22
C ASP A 788 25.62 -6.22 -15.75
N GLU A 789 26.23 -5.81 -16.88
CA GLU A 789 27.45 -6.44 -17.41
C GLU A 789 28.68 -5.94 -16.63
N VAL A 790 29.47 -6.89 -16.13
CA VAL A 790 30.63 -6.64 -15.27
C VAL A 790 31.84 -7.45 -15.72
N GLU A 791 33.03 -6.96 -15.40
CA GLU A 791 34.19 -7.83 -15.24
C GLU A 791 34.24 -8.28 -13.77
N ALA A 792 34.45 -9.57 -13.54
CA ALA A 792 34.54 -10.13 -12.20
C ALA A 792 35.67 -11.16 -12.11
N LEU A 793 36.19 -11.35 -10.90
CA LEU A 793 37.18 -12.39 -10.62
C LEU A 793 36.47 -13.75 -10.48
N TYR A 794 36.91 -14.75 -11.26
CA TYR A 794 36.28 -16.09 -11.27
C TYR A 794 36.36 -16.80 -9.92
N ALA A 795 37.38 -16.50 -9.12
CA ALA A 795 37.43 -16.76 -7.69
C ALA A 795 38.03 -15.54 -6.97
N SER A 796 37.73 -15.34 -5.69
CA SER A 796 38.25 -14.21 -4.90
C SER A 796 39.78 -14.17 -4.77
N ASP A 797 40.43 -15.29 -5.08
CA ASP A 797 41.86 -15.57 -5.08
C ASP A 797 42.47 -15.66 -6.51
N SER A 798 41.66 -15.46 -7.56
CA SER A 798 42.14 -15.35 -8.95
C SER A 798 42.50 -13.90 -9.27
N ARG A 799 43.64 -13.68 -9.96
CA ARG A 799 44.03 -12.35 -10.50
C ARG A 799 43.45 -12.10 -11.91
N GLU A 800 42.42 -12.83 -12.31
CA GLU A 800 41.94 -12.88 -13.69
C GLU A 800 40.50 -12.36 -13.81
N TRP A 801 40.35 -11.24 -14.52
CA TRP A 801 39.07 -10.58 -14.78
C TRP A 801 38.37 -11.19 -16.00
N TYR A 802 37.18 -11.75 -15.79
CA TYR A 802 36.33 -12.33 -16.83
C TYR A 802 35.00 -11.57 -16.93
N LYS A 803 34.46 -11.43 -18.14
CA LYS A 803 33.14 -10.82 -18.34
C LYS A 803 32.02 -11.74 -17.87
N GLY A 804 31.06 -11.17 -17.16
CA GLY A 804 29.80 -11.80 -16.82
C GLY A 804 28.67 -10.79 -16.59
N THR A 805 27.57 -11.30 -16.04
CA THR A 805 26.38 -10.54 -15.66
C THR A 805 26.07 -10.83 -14.19
N ILE A 806 25.78 -9.80 -13.40
CA ILE A 806 25.29 -10.00 -12.02
C ILE A 806 23.90 -10.64 -12.06
N ILE A 807 23.70 -11.71 -11.29
CA ILE A 807 22.42 -12.42 -11.16
C ILE A 807 21.88 -12.47 -9.73
N ARG A 808 22.64 -11.99 -8.75
CA ARG A 808 22.22 -11.71 -7.36
C ARG A 808 23.13 -10.67 -6.73
N ALA A 809 22.60 -9.76 -5.92
CA ALA A 809 23.39 -8.98 -4.95
C ALA A 809 23.04 -9.42 -3.51
N SER A 810 23.98 -9.41 -2.57
CA SER A 810 23.68 -9.75 -1.16
C SER A 810 22.98 -8.61 -0.40
N SER A 811 22.45 -8.95 0.78
CA SER A 811 21.70 -8.07 1.67
C SER A 811 22.52 -6.87 2.18
N ASP A 812 23.81 -7.09 2.45
CA ASP A 812 24.82 -6.07 2.80
C ASP A 812 25.39 -5.30 1.59
N ARG A 813 25.16 -5.80 0.36
CA ARG A 813 25.81 -5.37 -0.91
C ARG A 813 27.35 -5.46 -0.89
N LEU A 814 27.92 -6.35 -0.09
CA LEU A 814 29.36 -6.65 -0.10
C LEU A 814 29.71 -7.87 -0.96
N THR A 815 28.72 -8.58 -1.51
CA THR A 815 28.94 -9.68 -2.44
C THR A 815 27.89 -9.78 -3.54
N TRP A 816 28.21 -10.48 -4.61
CA TRP A 816 27.29 -10.82 -5.69
C TRP A 816 27.38 -12.30 -6.09
N THR A 817 26.32 -12.79 -6.75
CA THR A 817 26.43 -13.96 -7.61
C THR A 817 26.57 -13.47 -9.05
N VAL A 818 27.65 -13.88 -9.73
CA VAL A 818 27.93 -13.53 -11.12
C VAL A 818 27.77 -14.77 -11.99
N ARG A 819 27.13 -14.63 -13.15
CA ARG A 819 27.16 -15.60 -14.24
C ARG A 819 28.14 -15.12 -15.29
N PHE A 820 29.20 -15.85 -15.55
CA PHE A 820 30.18 -15.53 -16.59
C PHE A 820 29.63 -15.81 -17.99
N ASP A 821 30.16 -15.14 -19.02
CA ASP A 821 29.66 -15.26 -20.40
C ASP A 821 29.82 -16.68 -20.99
N ASP A 822 30.66 -17.54 -20.40
CA ASP A 822 30.80 -18.96 -20.75
C ASP A 822 29.69 -19.87 -20.17
N GLY A 823 28.93 -19.34 -19.20
CA GLY A 823 27.80 -20.00 -18.55
C GLY A 823 28.02 -20.40 -17.10
N ASP A 824 29.25 -20.35 -16.58
CA ASP A 824 29.54 -20.71 -15.18
C ASP A 824 28.99 -19.66 -14.21
N VAL A 825 28.65 -20.11 -12.98
CA VAL A 825 28.01 -19.26 -11.95
C VAL A 825 28.78 -19.35 -10.65
N VAL A 826 29.29 -18.21 -10.20
CA VAL A 826 30.07 -18.08 -8.95
C VAL A 826 29.27 -17.24 -7.96
N ASN A 827 29.05 -17.81 -6.77
CA ASN A 827 28.39 -17.14 -5.65
C ASN A 827 29.41 -16.42 -4.77
N ASN A 828 28.96 -15.35 -4.12
CA ASN A 828 29.70 -14.58 -3.13
C ASN A 828 31.03 -14.01 -3.66
N VAL A 829 31.02 -13.53 -4.92
CA VAL A 829 32.09 -12.71 -5.49
C VAL A 829 32.12 -11.38 -4.73
N CYS A 830 33.29 -10.95 -4.24
CA CYS A 830 33.40 -9.87 -3.27
C CYS A 830 33.16 -8.47 -3.87
N ALA A 831 32.86 -7.50 -3.00
CA ALA A 831 32.71 -6.06 -3.29
C ALA A 831 33.77 -5.52 -4.27
N GLN A 832 35.03 -5.82 -4.01
CA GLN A 832 36.19 -5.33 -4.79
C GLN A 832 36.58 -6.27 -5.94
N CYS A 833 35.92 -7.42 -6.04
CA CYS A 833 36.15 -8.48 -7.03
C CYS A 833 35.28 -8.32 -8.29
N VAL A 834 34.55 -7.21 -8.42
CA VAL A 834 33.63 -6.87 -9.52
C VAL A 834 33.89 -5.43 -9.96
N ARG A 835 33.79 -5.14 -11.26
CA ARG A 835 33.85 -3.77 -11.81
C ARG A 835 32.97 -3.67 -13.07
N PRO A 836 32.45 -2.49 -13.46
CA PRO A 836 31.58 -2.36 -14.63
C PRO A 836 32.30 -2.77 -15.92
N PHE A 837 31.66 -3.53 -16.80
CA PHE A 837 32.30 -3.94 -18.06
C PHE A 837 32.44 -2.74 -19.01
N VAL A 838 33.70 -2.42 -19.36
CA VAL A 838 34.01 -1.42 -20.39
C VAL A 838 34.39 -2.16 -21.68
N PRO A 839 33.61 -2.02 -22.78
CA PRO A 839 33.93 -2.63 -24.07
C PRO A 839 35.31 -2.23 -24.59
N TYR A 840 36.05 -3.20 -25.14
CA TYR A 840 37.42 -3.00 -25.58
C TYR A 840 37.54 -2.00 -26.74
N GLN A 841 38.54 -1.13 -26.70
CA GLN A 841 38.77 -0.07 -27.69
C GLN A 841 39.84 -0.46 -28.72
N GLN A 842 39.78 0.13 -29.92
CA GLN A 842 40.79 -0.11 -30.94
C GLN A 842 42.17 0.36 -30.48
N GLY A 843 43.16 -0.54 -30.50
CA GLY A 843 44.51 -0.31 -30.00
C GLY A 843 44.74 -0.73 -28.54
N GLU A 844 43.69 -1.16 -27.81
CA GLU A 844 43.82 -1.67 -26.44
C GLU A 844 44.58 -3.01 -26.40
N ARG A 845 45.42 -3.21 -25.38
CA ARG A 845 46.18 -4.45 -25.16
C ARG A 845 45.32 -5.46 -24.41
N VAL A 846 45.21 -6.67 -24.96
CA VAL A 846 44.27 -7.70 -24.52
C VAL A 846 44.87 -9.09 -24.66
N GLU A 847 44.44 -10.01 -23.82
CA GLU A 847 44.64 -11.44 -24.02
C GLU A 847 43.39 -12.04 -24.65
N VAL A 848 43.56 -12.91 -25.66
CA VAL A 848 42.46 -13.61 -26.34
C VAL A 848 42.71 -15.12 -26.33
N ARG A 849 41.64 -15.90 -26.15
CA ARG A 849 41.65 -17.36 -26.06
C ARG A 849 42.03 -17.96 -27.42
N ILE A 850 43.14 -18.69 -27.45
CA ILE A 850 43.64 -19.39 -28.66
C ILE A 850 43.36 -20.90 -28.62
N SER A 851 43.02 -21.45 -27.45
CA SER A 851 42.53 -22.83 -27.28
C SER A 851 41.79 -22.99 -25.96
N ASP A 852 41.22 -24.17 -25.71
CA ASP A 852 40.49 -24.52 -24.48
C ASP A 852 41.27 -24.22 -23.18
N SER A 853 42.61 -24.17 -23.23
CA SER A 853 43.48 -23.98 -22.06
C SER A 853 44.63 -22.97 -22.29
N ALA A 854 44.51 -22.06 -23.25
CA ALA A 854 45.52 -21.02 -23.48
C ALA A 854 44.95 -19.71 -24.04
N PHE A 855 45.44 -18.60 -23.48
CA PHE A 855 45.28 -17.24 -23.99
C PHE A 855 46.60 -16.77 -24.63
N ALA A 856 46.53 -15.76 -25.49
CA ALA A 856 47.71 -15.09 -26.06
C ALA A 856 47.50 -13.57 -26.08
N ALA A 857 48.56 -12.83 -25.74
CA ALA A 857 48.55 -11.38 -25.75
C ALA A 857 48.55 -10.79 -27.17
N GLY A 858 47.86 -9.67 -27.33
CA GLY A 858 47.72 -8.95 -28.58
C GLY A 858 47.10 -7.57 -28.40
N HIS A 859 46.73 -6.94 -29.51
CA HIS A 859 46.07 -5.63 -29.53
C HIS A 859 44.80 -5.68 -30.39
N VAL A 860 43.76 -4.97 -29.96
CA VAL A 860 42.47 -4.89 -30.70
C VAL A 860 42.66 -4.11 -32.00
N ALA A 861 42.70 -4.81 -33.12
CA ALA A 861 42.86 -4.24 -34.45
C ALA A 861 41.55 -3.64 -35.00
N ALA A 862 40.39 -4.20 -34.65
CA ALA A 862 39.08 -3.67 -35.01
C ALA A 862 37.98 -4.09 -34.03
N VAL A 863 36.97 -3.23 -33.85
CA VAL A 863 35.75 -3.48 -33.07
C VAL A 863 34.56 -3.52 -34.04
N LYS A 864 33.69 -4.52 -33.93
CA LYS A 864 32.56 -4.79 -34.84
C LYS A 864 31.37 -5.35 -34.06
N ASP A 865 30.44 -4.49 -33.66
CA ASP A 865 29.12 -4.86 -33.09
C ASP A 865 29.18 -5.96 -32.01
N GLY A 866 30.11 -5.83 -31.05
CA GLY A 866 30.32 -6.80 -29.95
C GLY A 866 31.37 -7.88 -30.21
N SER A 867 31.91 -7.98 -31.43
CA SER A 867 33.04 -8.84 -31.79
C SER A 867 34.31 -8.03 -32.08
N TYR A 868 35.47 -8.66 -31.89
CA TYR A 868 36.78 -8.01 -31.94
C TYR A 868 37.74 -8.77 -32.86
N ASP A 869 38.50 -8.05 -33.70
CA ASP A 869 39.69 -8.62 -34.33
C ASP A 869 40.91 -8.27 -33.46
N VAL A 870 41.66 -9.26 -33.00
CA VAL A 870 42.87 -9.09 -32.18
C VAL A 870 44.09 -9.51 -32.99
N THR A 871 45.11 -8.66 -33.10
CA THR A 871 46.42 -9.02 -33.66
C THR A 871 47.35 -9.43 -32.52
N LEU A 872 47.80 -10.69 -32.53
CA LEU A 872 48.69 -11.24 -31.52
C LEU A 872 50.12 -10.72 -31.67
N GLU A 873 50.94 -10.83 -30.62
CA GLU A 873 52.35 -10.40 -30.64
C GLU A 873 53.23 -11.15 -31.67
N ASP A 874 52.80 -12.33 -32.16
CA ASP A 874 53.47 -13.05 -33.26
C ASP A 874 53.10 -12.52 -34.67
N GLY A 875 52.16 -11.58 -34.77
CA GLY A 875 51.66 -11.00 -36.00
C GLY A 875 50.51 -11.79 -36.66
N SER A 876 50.01 -12.86 -36.04
CA SER A 876 48.77 -13.51 -36.44
C SER A 876 47.54 -12.73 -35.98
N ILE A 877 46.35 -13.05 -36.52
CA ILE A 877 45.10 -12.33 -36.23
C ILE A 877 44.01 -13.32 -35.84
N VAL A 878 43.44 -13.15 -34.64
CA VAL A 878 42.21 -13.80 -34.19
C VAL A 878 41.05 -12.88 -34.59
N SER A 879 40.26 -13.28 -35.59
CA SER A 879 39.18 -12.44 -36.14
C SER A 879 37.81 -12.80 -35.58
N GLY A 880 37.07 -11.81 -35.09
CA GLY A 880 35.70 -11.99 -34.59
C GLY A 880 35.58 -12.67 -33.23
N ALA A 881 36.60 -12.56 -32.37
CA ALA A 881 36.53 -13.02 -30.98
C ALA A 881 35.43 -12.28 -30.20
N SER A 882 34.79 -12.98 -29.27
CA SER A 882 33.82 -12.40 -28.34
C SER A 882 34.49 -11.85 -27.08
N SER A 883 33.77 -11.02 -26.32
CA SER A 883 34.21 -10.56 -25.00
C SER A 883 34.39 -11.68 -23.98
N ALA A 884 33.76 -12.83 -24.18
CA ALA A 884 33.91 -14.03 -23.35
C ALA A 884 35.25 -14.75 -23.57
N GLU A 885 35.83 -14.57 -24.76
CA GLU A 885 37.11 -15.16 -25.16
C GLU A 885 38.28 -14.20 -24.91
N MET A 886 38.03 -13.06 -24.25
CA MET A 886 39.00 -11.96 -24.10
C MET A 886 39.06 -11.44 -22.68
N ARG A 887 40.24 -11.00 -22.26
CA ARG A 887 40.50 -10.35 -20.97
C ARG A 887 41.53 -9.23 -21.12
N ARG A 888 41.54 -8.27 -20.19
CA ARG A 888 42.57 -7.23 -20.14
C ARG A 888 43.92 -7.82 -19.72
N VAL A 889 45.01 -7.29 -20.28
CA VAL A 889 46.35 -7.50 -19.73
C VAL A 889 46.56 -6.42 -18.68
N ASP A 890 46.51 -6.79 -17.40
CA ASP A 890 46.91 -5.89 -16.34
C ASP A 890 48.45 -5.72 -16.42
N ASP A 891 48.92 -4.55 -16.88
CA ASP A 891 50.35 -4.22 -17.10
C ASP A 891 51.11 -4.00 -15.76
N VAL A 892 50.98 -4.95 -14.82
CA VAL A 892 51.86 -5.07 -13.66
C VAL A 892 53.19 -5.65 -14.14
N SER A 893 54.28 -4.95 -13.86
CA SER A 893 55.63 -5.32 -14.32
C SER A 893 56.10 -6.64 -13.71
N ASN A 894 56.76 -7.49 -14.52
CA ASN A 894 57.48 -8.67 -14.06
C ASN A 894 58.79 -8.26 -13.34
N GLU A 895 58.69 -7.66 -12.15
CA GLU A 895 59.83 -7.42 -11.25
C GLU A 895 59.47 -7.85 -9.81
N GLU A 896 60.01 -9.01 -9.44
CA GLU A 896 60.09 -9.59 -8.08
C GLU A 896 58.77 -10.12 -7.45
N GLU A 897 58.93 -10.89 -6.36
CA GLU A 897 57.85 -11.48 -5.56
C GLU A 897 57.39 -10.46 -4.48
N ASP A 898 56.25 -10.71 -3.83
CA ASP A 898 55.59 -9.82 -2.85
C ASP A 898 55.01 -8.48 -3.39
N ASP A 899 53.95 -8.61 -4.19
CA ASP A 899 52.82 -7.67 -4.14
C ASP A 899 51.57 -8.50 -3.76
N ASP A 900 51.54 -8.92 -2.49
CA ASP A 900 50.37 -9.44 -1.78
C ASP A 900 49.60 -8.28 -1.16
N VAL A 901 48.31 -8.49 -0.84
CA VAL A 901 47.60 -7.56 0.04
C VAL A 901 48.28 -7.64 1.41
N ILE A 902 48.99 -6.58 1.80
CA ILE A 902 49.71 -6.53 3.08
C ILE A 902 48.67 -6.54 4.22
N ILE A 903 48.48 -7.70 4.84
CA ILE A 903 47.63 -7.86 6.03
C ILE A 903 48.50 -7.73 7.27
N GLU A 904 48.27 -6.68 8.07
CA GLU A 904 49.05 -6.37 9.28
C GLU A 904 48.34 -6.87 10.56
N PRO A 905 49.08 -7.12 11.66
CA PRO A 905 48.48 -7.37 12.97
C PRO A 905 47.56 -6.21 13.42
N GLY A 906 46.28 -6.52 13.60
CA GLY A 906 45.20 -5.56 13.85
C GLY A 906 44.12 -5.54 12.77
N ASP A 907 44.40 -6.06 11.56
CA ASP A 907 43.41 -6.13 10.49
C ASP A 907 42.29 -7.14 10.78
N ARG A 908 41.06 -6.80 10.37
CA ARG A 908 39.94 -7.74 10.35
C ARG A 908 40.07 -8.68 9.15
N VAL A 909 39.76 -9.96 9.38
CA VAL A 909 39.84 -10.99 8.35
C VAL A 909 38.72 -12.03 8.47
N MET A 910 38.26 -12.52 7.33
CA MET A 910 37.61 -13.83 7.25
C MET A 910 38.71 -14.90 7.18
N ALA A 911 38.70 -15.85 8.11
CA ALA A 911 39.67 -16.94 8.12
C ALA A 911 39.01 -18.31 8.33
N MET A 912 39.63 -19.38 7.83
CA MET A 912 39.12 -20.74 8.03
C MET A 912 39.69 -21.38 9.29
N PHE A 913 38.83 -21.85 10.19
CA PHE A 913 39.27 -22.51 11.42
C PHE A 913 40.01 -23.83 11.11
N PRO A 914 41.22 -24.07 11.66
CA PRO A 914 41.99 -25.30 11.41
C PRO A 914 41.24 -26.59 11.74
N GLY A 915 40.79 -27.30 10.70
CA GLY A 915 40.06 -28.57 10.81
C GLY A 915 38.59 -28.52 10.34
N LEU A 916 38.04 -27.33 10.06
CA LEU A 916 36.69 -27.16 9.51
C LEU A 916 36.76 -26.75 8.02
N PRO A 917 36.78 -27.71 7.06
CA PRO A 917 36.89 -27.38 5.65
C PRO A 917 35.64 -26.64 5.14
N LYS A 918 35.87 -25.62 4.30
CA LYS A 918 34.84 -24.79 3.62
C LYS A 918 33.93 -23.96 4.54
N LYS A 919 34.36 -23.60 5.75
CA LYS A 919 33.75 -22.51 6.53
C LYS A 919 34.77 -21.42 6.82
N TRP A 920 34.33 -20.18 6.66
CA TRP A 920 35.07 -18.96 6.96
C TRP A 920 34.38 -18.28 8.15
N PHE A 921 35.18 -17.76 9.08
CA PHE A 921 34.73 -17.12 10.31
C PHE A 921 35.44 -15.76 10.44
N PRO A 922 34.74 -14.71 10.88
CA PRO A 922 35.36 -13.40 11.09
C PRO A 922 36.26 -13.43 12.32
N GLY A 923 37.35 -12.66 12.24
CA GLY A 923 38.30 -12.48 13.33
C GLY A 923 39.25 -11.31 13.07
N VAL A 924 40.28 -11.22 13.91
CA VAL A 924 41.35 -10.21 13.84
C VAL A 924 42.69 -10.92 13.86
N ILE A 925 43.65 -10.44 13.06
CA ILE A 925 45.04 -10.92 13.14
C ILE A 925 45.69 -10.37 14.41
N GLU A 926 46.08 -11.25 15.33
CA GLU A 926 46.81 -10.89 16.55
C GLU A 926 48.32 -10.75 16.27
N GLU A 927 48.89 -11.65 15.48
CA GLU A 927 50.32 -11.72 15.18
C GLU A 927 50.57 -12.41 13.82
N GLN A 928 51.65 -12.04 13.13
CA GLN A 928 52.17 -12.77 11.97
C GLN A 928 53.41 -13.58 12.40
N ASN A 929 53.37 -14.91 12.23
CA ASN A 929 54.46 -15.81 12.63
C ASN A 929 55.68 -15.68 11.69
N GLU A 930 56.87 -16.04 12.18
CA GLU A 930 58.11 -16.15 11.38
C GLU A 930 58.02 -17.13 10.18
N ASP A 931 57.00 -17.99 10.12
CA ASP A 931 56.74 -18.91 9.00
C ASP A 931 55.66 -18.41 8.01
N GLY A 932 55.26 -17.13 8.14
CA GLY A 932 54.25 -16.49 7.29
C GLY A 932 52.80 -16.83 7.66
N SER A 933 52.54 -17.74 8.61
CA SER A 933 51.18 -18.02 9.08
C SER A 933 50.67 -16.99 10.08
N PHE A 934 49.36 -16.73 10.09
CA PHE A 934 48.75 -15.73 10.96
C PHE A 934 48.18 -16.35 12.23
N ALA A 935 48.35 -15.70 13.37
CA ALA A 935 47.61 -15.97 14.60
C ALA A 935 46.32 -15.15 14.59
N ILE A 936 45.17 -15.81 14.72
CA ILE A 936 43.85 -15.20 14.52
C ILE A 936 42.95 -15.47 15.72
N GLN A 937 42.42 -14.40 16.28
CA GLN A 937 41.36 -14.40 17.29
C GLN A 937 40.02 -14.24 16.56
N TYR A 938 39.14 -15.23 16.65
CA TYR A 938 37.81 -15.19 16.03
C TYR A 938 36.81 -14.45 16.91
N ASP A 939 35.77 -13.90 16.28
CA ASP A 939 34.70 -13.13 16.93
C ASP A 939 33.87 -13.94 17.95
N ASP A 940 33.79 -15.26 17.77
CA ASP A 940 33.11 -16.19 18.67
C ASP A 940 33.93 -16.52 19.95
N GLY A 941 35.18 -16.07 20.01
CA GLY A 941 36.11 -16.27 21.11
C GLY A 941 37.11 -17.40 20.90
N ASP A 942 36.98 -18.23 19.86
CA ASP A 942 37.98 -19.26 19.55
C ASP A 942 39.26 -18.65 18.93
N TYR A 943 40.36 -19.40 18.99
CA TYR A 943 41.69 -18.91 18.62
C TYR A 943 42.47 -19.93 17.79
N ALA A 944 43.03 -19.49 16.66
CA ALA A 944 43.93 -20.28 15.82
C ALA A 944 45.33 -19.63 15.78
N PRO A 945 46.36 -20.20 16.46
CA PRO A 945 47.69 -19.59 16.51
C PRO A 945 48.45 -19.63 15.17
N ARG A 946 48.00 -20.45 14.21
CA ARG A 946 48.58 -20.60 12.87
C ARG A 946 47.50 -20.92 11.85
N VAL A 947 47.16 -19.93 11.03
CA VAL A 947 46.34 -20.05 9.83
C VAL A 947 47.21 -19.72 8.62
N ASP A 948 47.26 -20.64 7.65
CA ASP A 948 47.95 -20.46 6.37
C ASP A 948 47.33 -19.25 5.62
N PRO A 949 48.11 -18.32 5.05
CA PRO A 949 47.59 -17.12 4.39
C PRO A 949 46.49 -17.38 3.35
N ARG A 950 46.52 -18.53 2.65
CA ARG A 950 45.49 -18.92 1.67
C ARG A 950 44.12 -19.22 2.29
N HIS A 951 44.07 -19.31 3.62
CA HIS A 951 42.87 -19.47 4.45
C HIS A 951 42.57 -18.19 5.25
N VAL A 952 43.08 -17.04 4.82
CA VAL A 952 42.87 -15.70 5.40
C VAL A 952 42.51 -14.71 4.28
N ARG A 953 41.56 -13.81 4.53
CA ARG A 953 41.07 -12.80 3.57
C ARG A 953 40.69 -11.53 4.34
N LEU A 954 41.08 -10.34 3.85
CA LEU A 954 40.70 -9.06 4.47
C LEU A 954 39.16 -8.90 4.50
N LEU A 955 38.63 -8.23 5.54
CA LEU A 955 37.21 -7.88 5.73
C LEU A 955 36.91 -6.43 5.35
#